data_AF-A0A8C2BFU3-F1
#
_entry.id   AF-A0A8C2BFU3-F1
#
_cell.length_a   1.000
_cell.length_b   1.000
_cell.length_c   1.000
_cell.angle_alpha   90.00
_cell.angle_beta   90.00
_cell.angle_gamma   90.00
#
_symmetry.space_group_name_H-M   'P 1'
#
loop_
_entity.id
_entity.type
_entity.pdbx_description
1 polymer ?
#
loop_
_entity_poly.entity_id
_entity_poly.type
_entity_poly.pdbx_seq_one_letter_code
_entity_poly.pdbx_strand_id
1 'polypeptide(L)'
;MAQALSEEEFHRMQAQLLELRTQNYQLSDELRKNTAELNSVRQKTSNLEKDYVKAQKVVAFLGFSEVDALLSENKMLQGKLHSQEDDFRLQNSTLMQELSKLCSQIEQLELENRRLREGQGLEGPASSSASGPVDAELLRLQAENSALQKKLKGERSLYIYLRIQNGLSDDPSAPGNDQIDQVTDNGFQSHQGWAAVSCSGGSETKIDEIQQRKEEELKSINLRVQKVQTDLMAANQNVAELKEQLQSKQKEHEMAIHALKDQIQTVKTQELNLLREQNLALNAELQQRHTEQESFLAQKDDLNSQLQESNRANSRLLEQLTELGLEKDKLQQELEEARKTADKRKVMLDELAIEMAEEKSRHKEELSDVRLQHEKEVLSIRARYEKELRGLHEEKNRTEEEIRSQLRDERARTKELESLQPYVEELKAQVQSMEGTKGWFERRLKEAEETMENSKLDHAEEIQRLQKAHTLQLEAKAAEVEAVKQQVTGIQKEREELNNTISKLKQEIKDTVDGQRILEKKGSSALKDLKRQLHLERKRADKLQERLQEILTNTKTRTGLEELVLSEINSPSRTQQTGDSSSISSFSYREIMKDGASAPSTNKSNTSSPQSQRPADLSDDEVSELFQRLAEVQQEKWMLEEKVKHLEVSCASMADDICKKTAIIETYVMDSRRGGAVAHGAQGERGGLSSVLRDLVKPGDENLREMNKKLQNMLEEQLTKNMHLQKDLEVLSQEIVRLSKDANPAENSKATG
;
A
#
# COMPACT_ATOMS: atom_id res chain seq x y z
N MET A 1 15.20 -70.38 2.36
CA MET A 1 15.73 -70.09 3.72
C MET A 1 15.52 -68.62 3.97
N ALA A 2 14.77 -68.26 5.02
CA ALA A 2 14.70 -66.88 5.48
C ALA A 2 15.67 -66.75 6.66
N GLN A 3 16.67 -65.89 6.55
CA GLN A 3 17.39 -65.45 7.75
C GLN A 3 16.45 -64.51 8.51
N ALA A 4 16.20 -64.82 9.78
CA ALA A 4 15.56 -63.86 10.66
C ALA A 4 16.51 -62.68 10.85
N LEU A 5 16.00 -61.45 10.75
CA LEU A 5 16.72 -60.26 11.20
C LEU A 5 17.08 -60.45 12.67
N SER A 6 18.29 -60.02 13.05
CA SER A 6 18.63 -59.96 14.47
C SER A 6 17.74 -58.93 15.18
N GLU A 7 17.55 -59.13 16.48
CA GLU A 7 16.69 -58.26 17.28
C GLU A 7 17.19 -56.79 17.28
N GLU A 8 18.51 -56.57 17.22
CA GLU A 8 19.08 -55.22 17.04
C GLU A 8 18.77 -54.62 15.67
N GLU A 9 18.87 -55.38 14.57
CA GLU A 9 18.55 -54.88 13.23
C GLU A 9 17.07 -54.52 13.11
N PHE A 10 16.18 -55.32 13.71
CA PHE A 10 14.76 -55.02 13.78
C PHE A 10 14.49 -53.72 14.56
N HIS A 11 15.10 -53.54 15.73
CA HIS A 11 14.96 -52.30 16.52
C HIS A 11 15.54 -51.08 15.80
N ARG A 12 16.69 -51.18 15.14
CA ARG A 12 17.26 -50.08 14.32
C ARG A 12 16.34 -49.71 13.16
N MET A 13 15.81 -50.70 12.44
CA MET A 13 14.87 -50.48 11.35
C MET A 13 13.55 -49.86 11.85
N GLN A 14 13.05 -50.28 13.01
CA GLN A 14 11.86 -49.71 13.65
C GLN A 14 12.10 -48.24 14.06
N ALA A 15 13.26 -47.92 14.63
CA ALA A 15 13.65 -46.55 14.97
C ALA A 15 13.74 -45.65 13.73
N GLN A 16 14.42 -46.11 12.68
CA GLN A 16 14.50 -45.39 11.39
C GLN A 16 13.11 -45.18 10.76
N LEU A 17 12.22 -46.17 10.83
CA LEU A 17 10.85 -46.04 10.32
C LEU A 17 10.04 -45.00 11.12
N LEU A 18 10.25 -44.92 12.44
CA LEU A 18 9.62 -43.94 13.31
C LEU A 18 10.16 -42.53 13.07
N GLU A 19 11.47 -42.39 12.88
CA GLU A 19 12.14 -41.14 12.54
C GLU A 19 11.67 -40.62 11.16
N LEU A 20 11.73 -41.44 10.11
CA LEU A 20 11.24 -41.10 8.77
C LEU A 20 9.76 -40.71 8.79
N ARG A 21 8.93 -41.40 9.59
CA ARG A 21 7.51 -41.04 9.76
C ARG A 21 7.35 -39.68 10.46
N THR A 22 8.19 -39.37 11.44
CA THR A 22 8.18 -38.09 12.17
C THR A 22 8.61 -36.95 11.25
N GLN A 23 9.69 -37.12 10.50
CA GLN A 23 10.15 -36.18 9.46
C GLN A 23 9.07 -35.97 8.38
N ASN A 24 8.37 -37.03 7.96
CA ASN A 24 7.30 -36.93 6.96
C ASN A 24 6.09 -36.12 7.46
N TYR A 25 5.72 -36.23 8.74
CA TYR A 25 4.70 -35.36 9.35
C TYR A 25 5.18 -33.90 9.44
N GLN A 26 6.42 -33.67 9.88
CA GLN A 26 7.01 -32.31 9.96
C GLN A 26 6.99 -31.62 8.59
N LEU A 27 7.51 -32.29 7.55
CA LEU A 27 7.48 -31.81 6.17
C LEU A 27 6.05 -31.60 5.63
N SER A 28 5.09 -32.43 6.04
CA SER A 28 3.68 -32.27 5.65
C SER A 28 3.03 -31.03 6.26
N ASP A 29 3.35 -30.71 7.51
CA ASP A 29 2.84 -29.51 8.19
C ASP A 29 3.57 -28.24 7.75
N GLU A 30 4.86 -28.30 7.44
CA GLU A 30 5.60 -27.23 6.77
C GLU A 30 5.04 -26.94 5.37
N LEU A 31 4.79 -27.97 4.56
CA LEU A 31 4.15 -27.82 3.25
C LEU A 31 2.75 -27.21 3.37
N ARG A 32 1.99 -27.56 4.42
CA ARG A 32 0.68 -26.95 4.71
C ARG A 32 0.81 -25.46 5.10
N LYS A 33 1.78 -25.09 5.95
CA LYS A 33 2.08 -23.68 6.30
C LYS A 33 2.49 -22.88 5.07
N ASN A 34 3.49 -23.35 4.32
CA ASN A 34 3.98 -22.73 3.09
C ASN A 34 2.86 -22.54 2.05
N THR A 35 1.92 -23.49 1.95
CA THR A 35 0.74 -23.38 1.07
C THR A 35 -0.23 -22.29 1.54
N ALA A 36 -0.46 -22.15 2.85
CA ALA A 36 -1.30 -21.10 3.41
C ALA A 36 -0.67 -19.70 3.21
N GLU A 37 0.64 -19.59 3.43
CA GLU A 37 1.41 -18.37 3.20
C GLU A 37 1.43 -17.97 1.72
N LEU A 38 1.66 -18.91 0.81
CA LEU A 38 1.59 -18.69 -0.65
C LEU A 38 0.22 -18.12 -1.07
N ASN A 39 -0.87 -18.64 -0.50
CA ASN A 39 -2.22 -18.16 -0.79
C ASN A 39 -2.48 -16.76 -0.19
N SER A 40 -1.98 -16.50 1.03
CA SER A 40 -2.02 -15.17 1.66
C SER A 40 -1.27 -14.12 0.83
N VAL A 41 -0.06 -14.45 0.34
CA VAL A 41 0.72 -13.58 -0.55
C VAL A 41 -0.02 -13.34 -1.87
N ARG A 42 -0.53 -14.39 -2.53
CA ARG A 42 -1.33 -14.26 -3.77
C ARG A 42 -2.55 -13.35 -3.60
N GLN A 43 -3.25 -13.45 -2.47
CA GLN A 43 -4.41 -12.61 -2.19
C GLN A 43 -4.01 -11.14 -1.90
N LYS A 44 -2.88 -10.91 -1.23
CA LYS A 44 -2.28 -9.57 -1.09
C LYS A 44 -1.90 -8.98 -2.46
N THR A 45 -1.24 -9.73 -3.33
CA THR A 45 -0.92 -9.32 -4.71
C THR A 45 -2.19 -8.93 -5.48
N SER A 46 -3.23 -9.77 -5.48
CA SER A 46 -4.49 -9.48 -6.18
C SER A 46 -5.21 -8.24 -5.65
N ASN A 47 -5.03 -7.87 -4.38
CA ASN A 47 -5.58 -6.63 -3.83
C ASN A 47 -4.74 -5.42 -4.25
N LEU A 48 -3.41 -5.50 -4.17
CA LEU A 48 -2.50 -4.45 -4.63
C LEU A 48 -2.67 -4.16 -6.14
N GLU A 49 -2.92 -5.18 -6.97
CA GLU A 49 -3.26 -5.01 -8.39
C GLU A 49 -4.54 -4.19 -8.60
N LYS A 50 -5.60 -4.48 -7.83
CA LYS A 50 -6.87 -3.73 -7.91
C LYS A 50 -6.68 -2.28 -7.49
N ASP A 51 -5.91 -2.05 -6.43
CA ASP A 51 -5.69 -0.70 -5.89
C ASP A 51 -4.73 0.12 -6.78
N TYR A 52 -3.73 -0.53 -7.40
CA TYR A 52 -2.93 0.07 -8.48
C TYR A 52 -3.80 0.50 -9.66
N VAL A 53 -4.73 -0.35 -10.12
CA VAL A 53 -5.66 -0.01 -11.21
C VAL A 53 -6.64 1.12 -10.83
N LYS A 54 -7.06 1.22 -9.56
CA LYS A 54 -7.82 2.38 -9.06
C LYS A 54 -6.97 3.66 -9.13
N ALA A 55 -5.76 3.63 -8.58
CA ALA A 55 -4.85 4.77 -8.56
C ALA A 55 -4.51 5.23 -9.99
N GLN A 56 -4.24 4.31 -10.91
CA GLN A 56 -3.97 4.60 -12.32
C GLN A 56 -5.15 5.30 -13.00
N LYS A 57 -6.40 4.93 -12.70
CA LYS A 57 -7.60 5.63 -13.20
C LYS A 57 -7.74 7.05 -12.64
N VAL A 58 -7.47 7.24 -11.34
CA VAL A 58 -7.49 8.57 -10.71
C VAL A 58 -6.41 9.48 -11.32
N VAL A 59 -5.18 8.96 -11.49
CA VAL A 59 -4.08 9.68 -12.14
C VAL A 59 -4.40 10.02 -13.60
N ALA A 60 -5.02 9.11 -14.36
CA ALA A 60 -5.42 9.39 -15.73
C ALA A 60 -6.52 10.47 -15.82
N PHE A 61 -7.51 10.44 -14.93
CA PHE A 61 -8.62 11.39 -14.91
C PHE A 61 -8.20 12.79 -14.47
N LEU A 62 -7.48 12.91 -13.34
CA LEU A 62 -7.00 14.19 -12.83
C LEU A 62 -5.84 14.73 -13.68
N GLY A 63 -4.88 13.87 -14.05
CA GLY A 63 -3.66 14.27 -14.73
C GLY A 63 -3.88 14.90 -16.10
N PHE A 64 -4.85 14.43 -16.89
CA PHE A 64 -5.23 15.11 -18.14
C PHE A 64 -6.07 16.37 -17.85
N SER A 65 -7.14 16.27 -17.06
CA SER A 65 -8.07 17.40 -16.88
C SER A 65 -7.46 18.61 -16.18
N GLU A 66 -6.52 18.40 -15.26
CA GLU A 66 -5.83 19.49 -14.53
C GLU A 66 -4.74 20.13 -15.39
N VAL A 67 -4.01 19.34 -16.19
CA VAL A 67 -2.99 19.86 -17.14
C VAL A 67 -3.63 20.61 -18.31
N ASP A 68 -4.70 20.08 -18.92
CA ASP A 68 -5.39 20.75 -20.03
C ASP A 68 -6.03 22.09 -19.59
N ALA A 69 -6.56 22.15 -18.36
CA ALA A 69 -7.06 23.38 -17.75
C ALA A 69 -5.93 24.42 -17.58
N LEU A 70 -4.80 24.03 -16.97
CA LEU A 70 -3.64 24.90 -16.77
C LEU A 70 -3.01 25.36 -18.09
N LEU A 71 -2.97 24.50 -19.12
CA LEU A 71 -2.52 24.88 -20.48
C LEU A 71 -3.46 25.90 -21.13
N SER A 72 -4.77 25.72 -20.98
CA SER A 72 -5.77 26.68 -21.46
C SER A 72 -5.67 28.03 -20.74
N GLU A 73 -5.47 28.03 -19.43
CA GLU A 73 -5.26 29.25 -18.65
C GLU A 73 -3.94 29.95 -19.03
N ASN A 74 -2.83 29.21 -19.11
CA ASN A 74 -1.53 29.78 -19.48
C ASN A 74 -1.59 30.44 -20.88
N LYS A 75 -2.28 29.81 -21.84
CA LYS A 75 -2.53 30.38 -23.17
C LYS A 75 -3.38 31.65 -23.13
N MET A 76 -4.37 31.73 -22.25
CA MET A 76 -5.14 32.96 -22.03
C MET A 76 -4.28 34.08 -21.42
N LEU A 77 -3.44 33.75 -20.43
CA LEU A 77 -2.55 34.70 -19.76
C LEU A 77 -1.47 35.24 -20.72
N GLN A 78 -0.87 34.38 -21.56
CA GLN A 78 0.04 34.81 -22.63
C GLN A 78 -0.64 35.77 -23.61
N GLY A 79 -1.90 35.50 -24.00
CA GLY A 79 -2.66 36.40 -24.88
C GLY A 79 -2.94 37.77 -24.25
N LYS A 80 -3.28 37.80 -22.94
CA LYS A 80 -3.44 39.06 -22.19
C LYS A 80 -2.13 39.84 -22.07
N LEU A 81 -1.01 39.15 -21.84
CA LEU A 81 0.32 39.77 -21.76
C LEU A 81 0.72 40.42 -23.08
N HIS A 82 0.58 39.71 -24.22
CA HIS A 82 0.86 40.28 -25.55
C HIS A 82 -0.01 41.51 -25.83
N SER A 83 -1.31 41.49 -25.48
CA SER A 83 -2.18 42.66 -25.62
C SER A 83 -1.67 43.85 -24.81
N GLN A 84 -1.22 43.64 -23.57
CA GLN A 84 -0.66 44.70 -22.74
C GLN A 84 0.70 45.20 -23.25
N GLU A 85 1.53 44.33 -23.82
CA GLU A 85 2.79 44.72 -24.46
C GLU A 85 2.57 45.57 -25.71
N ASP A 86 1.57 45.23 -26.54
CA ASP A 86 1.20 46.01 -27.72
C ASP A 86 0.51 47.34 -27.35
N ASP A 87 -0.37 47.36 -26.33
CA ASP A 87 -0.95 48.59 -25.77
C ASP A 87 0.16 49.52 -25.22
N PHE A 88 1.12 48.98 -24.48
CA PHE A 88 2.26 49.75 -23.94
C PHE A 88 3.19 50.26 -25.05
N ARG A 89 3.42 49.46 -26.09
CA ARG A 89 4.16 49.88 -27.31
C ARG A 89 3.45 51.01 -28.03
N LEU A 90 2.13 50.94 -28.18
CA LEU A 90 1.32 51.99 -28.80
C LEU A 90 1.35 53.28 -27.97
N GLN A 91 1.20 53.17 -26.64
CA GLN A 91 1.29 54.31 -25.72
C GLN A 91 2.67 54.99 -25.80
N ASN A 92 3.75 54.20 -25.79
CA ASN A 92 5.12 54.72 -25.90
C ASN A 92 5.39 55.35 -27.28
N SER A 93 4.89 54.74 -28.37
CA SER A 93 4.98 55.33 -29.72
C SER A 93 4.23 56.67 -29.80
N THR A 94 3.04 56.77 -29.21
CA THR A 94 2.25 58.01 -29.14
C THR A 94 2.97 59.06 -28.30
N LEU A 95 3.52 58.70 -27.14
CA LEU A 95 4.28 59.60 -26.28
C LEU A 95 5.52 60.16 -27.02
N MET A 96 6.26 59.32 -27.75
CA MET A 96 7.39 59.77 -28.57
C MET A 96 6.97 60.71 -29.70
N GLN A 97 5.77 60.54 -30.29
CA GLN A 97 5.23 61.47 -31.28
C GLN A 97 4.85 62.82 -30.66
N GLU A 98 4.18 62.84 -29.50
CA GLU A 98 3.84 64.10 -28.82
C GLU A 98 5.09 64.83 -28.31
N LEU A 99 6.08 64.11 -27.78
CA LEU A 99 7.39 64.69 -27.43
C LEU A 99 8.07 65.32 -28.66
N SER A 100 8.04 64.63 -29.81
CA SER A 100 8.62 65.15 -31.05
C SER A 100 7.92 66.44 -31.52
N LYS A 101 6.57 66.50 -31.44
CA LYS A 101 5.80 67.72 -31.74
C LYS A 101 6.15 68.85 -30.79
N LEU A 102 6.24 68.58 -29.49
CA LEU A 102 6.60 69.57 -28.47
C LEU A 102 8.01 70.13 -28.70
N CYS A 103 8.99 69.28 -29.04
CA CYS A 103 10.32 69.74 -29.44
C CYS A 103 10.27 70.67 -30.65
N SER A 104 9.59 70.29 -31.74
CA SER A 104 9.45 71.17 -32.91
C SER A 104 8.68 72.46 -32.63
N GLN A 105 7.72 72.45 -31.70
CA GLN A 105 7.00 73.66 -31.28
C GLN A 105 7.89 74.58 -30.42
N ILE A 106 8.75 74.02 -29.56
CA ILE A 106 9.76 74.77 -28.81
C ILE A 106 10.78 75.39 -29.76
N GLU A 107 11.31 74.62 -30.74
CA GLU A 107 12.22 75.14 -31.77
C GLU A 107 11.60 76.30 -32.57
N GLN A 108 10.32 76.21 -32.93
CA GLN A 108 9.59 77.29 -33.59
C GLN A 108 9.46 78.53 -32.71
N LEU A 109 9.08 78.36 -31.43
CA LEU A 109 8.96 79.46 -30.47
C LEU A 109 10.33 80.09 -30.13
N GLU A 110 11.42 79.32 -30.11
CA GLU A 110 12.78 79.84 -29.96
C GLU A 110 13.22 80.65 -31.19
N LEU A 111 12.91 80.19 -32.40
CA LEU A 111 13.17 80.92 -33.64
C LEU A 111 12.35 82.22 -33.72
N GLU A 112 11.10 82.21 -33.26
CA GLU A 112 10.25 83.39 -33.18
C GLU A 112 10.79 84.39 -32.13
N ASN A 113 11.10 83.93 -30.91
CA ASN A 113 11.74 84.76 -29.88
C ASN A 113 13.08 85.36 -30.35
N ARG A 114 13.85 84.60 -31.13
CA ARG A 114 15.12 85.07 -31.70
C ARG A 114 14.90 86.17 -32.73
N ARG A 115 13.97 85.99 -33.66
CA ARG A 115 13.57 87.04 -34.63
C ARG A 115 13.02 88.30 -33.95
N LEU A 116 12.22 88.14 -32.90
CA LEU A 116 11.68 89.28 -32.14
C LEU A 116 12.78 90.05 -31.40
N ARG A 117 13.79 89.35 -30.86
CA ARG A 117 14.98 89.98 -30.26
C ARG A 117 15.88 90.65 -31.29
N GLU A 118 16.13 90.00 -32.43
CA GLU A 118 16.89 90.57 -33.56
C GLU A 118 16.20 91.82 -34.14
N GLY A 119 14.86 91.88 -34.09
CA GLY A 119 14.07 93.04 -34.48
C GLY A 119 14.02 94.22 -33.50
N GLN A 120 14.71 94.15 -32.34
CA GLN A 120 14.66 95.19 -31.29
C GLN A 120 16.07 95.64 -30.84
N GLY A 121 17.00 95.84 -31.78
CA GLY A 121 18.42 96.13 -31.49
C GLY A 121 19.06 97.30 -32.26
N LEU A 122 18.77 98.54 -31.84
CA LEU A 122 19.56 99.77 -32.07
C LEU A 122 19.66 100.34 -33.52
N GLU A 123 20.28 101.52 -33.62
CA GLU A 123 20.07 102.56 -34.65
C GLU A 123 20.74 102.31 -36.03
N GLY A 124 20.31 103.06 -37.04
CA GLY A 124 20.77 102.96 -38.44
C GLY A 124 22.09 103.72 -38.75
N PRO A 125 22.42 104.01 -40.04
CA PRO A 125 21.47 104.39 -41.11
C PRO A 125 21.64 103.68 -42.48
N ALA A 126 20.60 103.85 -43.31
CA ALA A 126 20.60 103.86 -44.78
C ALA A 126 21.17 102.65 -45.57
N SER A 127 20.26 101.80 -46.05
CA SER A 127 20.13 101.53 -47.51
C SER A 127 18.78 100.85 -47.83
N SER A 128 18.47 100.73 -49.12
CA SER A 128 17.13 100.43 -49.65
C SER A 128 16.81 98.94 -49.83
N SER A 129 15.53 98.69 -50.15
CA SER A 129 15.00 97.51 -50.87
C SER A 129 15.03 96.14 -50.16
N ALA A 130 14.02 95.89 -49.32
CA ALA A 130 13.37 94.59 -49.17
C ALA A 130 11.90 94.78 -48.73
N SER A 131 10.96 94.92 -49.68
CA SER A 131 9.52 94.85 -49.35
C SER A 131 9.15 93.44 -48.93
N GLY A 132 8.51 93.28 -47.79
CA GLY A 132 8.33 91.98 -47.15
C GLY A 132 7.40 91.04 -47.94
N PRO A 133 7.48 89.71 -47.71
CA PRO A 133 6.58 88.75 -48.36
C PRO A 133 5.10 88.99 -48.02
N VAL A 134 4.80 89.72 -46.94
CA VAL A 134 3.44 90.14 -46.55
C VAL A 134 2.81 91.04 -47.62
N ASP A 135 3.57 91.97 -48.23
CA ASP A 135 3.03 92.82 -49.31
C ASP A 135 2.73 91.99 -50.57
N ALA A 136 3.55 91.00 -50.88
CA ALA A 136 3.35 90.10 -52.03
C ALA A 136 2.15 89.15 -51.80
N GLU A 137 2.01 88.60 -50.60
CA GLU A 137 0.88 87.75 -50.21
C GLU A 137 -0.42 88.56 -50.17
N LEU A 138 -0.38 89.80 -49.66
CA LEU A 138 -1.50 90.74 -49.68
C LEU A 138 -1.89 91.10 -51.12
N LEU A 139 -0.93 91.40 -52.01
CA LEU A 139 -1.22 91.64 -53.42
C LEU A 139 -1.84 90.42 -54.10
N ARG A 140 -1.38 89.20 -53.76
CA ARG A 140 -1.96 87.95 -54.28
C ARG A 140 -3.40 87.76 -53.79
N LEU A 141 -3.64 87.90 -52.48
CA LEU A 141 -4.97 87.77 -51.88
C LEU A 141 -5.94 88.88 -52.30
N GLN A 142 -5.43 90.07 -52.64
CA GLN A 142 -6.21 91.20 -53.17
C GLN A 142 -6.52 91.02 -54.67
N ALA A 143 -5.59 90.47 -55.45
CA ALA A 143 -5.84 90.04 -56.83
C ALA A 143 -6.84 88.87 -56.89
N GLU A 144 -6.71 87.90 -55.97
CA GLU A 144 -7.62 86.77 -55.82
C GLU A 144 -9.01 87.23 -55.37
N ASN A 145 -9.12 88.14 -54.40
CA ASN A 145 -10.39 88.80 -54.05
C ASN A 145 -10.99 89.56 -55.24
N SER A 146 -10.18 90.27 -56.04
CA SER A 146 -10.64 90.98 -57.23
C SER A 146 -11.15 90.01 -58.32
N ALA A 147 -10.48 88.86 -58.49
CA ALA A 147 -10.91 87.79 -59.39
C ALA A 147 -12.20 87.10 -58.90
N LEU A 148 -12.31 86.82 -57.60
CA LEU A 148 -13.51 86.28 -56.96
C LEU A 148 -14.67 87.27 -57.02
N GLN A 149 -14.45 88.56 -56.76
CA GLN A 149 -15.48 89.60 -56.95
C GLN A 149 -15.88 89.76 -58.42
N LYS A 150 -14.97 89.57 -59.39
CA LYS A 150 -15.33 89.51 -60.81
C LYS A 150 -16.19 88.28 -61.14
N LYS A 151 -15.85 87.09 -60.64
CA LYS A 151 -16.69 85.89 -60.79
C LYS A 151 -18.07 86.09 -60.15
N LEU A 152 -18.10 86.55 -58.90
CA LEU A 152 -19.34 86.83 -58.16
C LEU A 152 -20.20 87.91 -58.85
N LYS A 153 -19.61 88.94 -59.46
CA LYS A 153 -20.34 89.93 -60.28
C LYS A 153 -20.81 89.33 -61.62
N GLY A 154 -20.05 88.42 -62.23
CA GLY A 154 -20.48 87.68 -63.41
C GLY A 154 -21.67 86.76 -63.14
N GLU A 155 -21.60 85.95 -62.08
CA GLU A 155 -22.68 85.06 -61.64
C GLU A 155 -23.90 85.84 -61.17
N ARG A 156 -23.74 86.95 -60.43
CA ARG A 156 -24.85 87.86 -60.10
C ARG A 156 -25.44 88.54 -61.33
N SER A 157 -24.64 88.86 -62.35
CA SER A 157 -25.16 89.42 -63.61
C SER A 157 -25.96 88.38 -64.38
N LEU A 158 -25.51 87.12 -64.45
CA LEU A 158 -26.29 86.01 -65.02
C LEU A 158 -27.60 85.77 -64.25
N TYR A 159 -27.54 85.79 -62.92
CA TYR A 159 -28.72 85.63 -62.06
C TYR A 159 -29.72 86.78 -62.24
N ILE A 160 -29.25 88.03 -62.36
CA ILE A 160 -30.10 89.20 -62.62
C ILE A 160 -30.69 89.15 -64.04
N TYR A 161 -29.91 88.77 -65.06
CA TYR A 161 -30.40 88.64 -66.43
C TYR A 161 -31.50 87.57 -66.55
N LEU A 162 -31.37 86.46 -65.81
CA LEU A 162 -32.37 85.40 -65.74
C LEU A 162 -33.62 85.81 -64.92
N ARG A 163 -33.46 86.67 -63.90
CA ARG A 163 -34.56 87.17 -63.07
C ARG A 163 -35.39 88.25 -63.76
N ILE A 164 -34.76 89.07 -64.61
CA ILE A 164 -35.43 90.16 -65.35
C ILE A 164 -36.41 89.63 -66.42
N GLN A 165 -36.31 88.36 -66.84
CA GLN A 165 -37.33 87.75 -67.71
C GLN A 165 -38.71 87.52 -67.04
N ASN A 166 -38.89 87.78 -65.73
CA ASN A 166 -40.11 87.38 -64.99
C ASN A 166 -40.81 88.46 -64.10
N GLY A 167 -40.50 89.77 -64.23
CA GLY A 167 -41.39 90.93 -63.95
C GLY A 167 -41.77 91.40 -62.51
N LEU A 168 -41.77 92.76 -62.29
CA LEU A 168 -42.42 93.57 -61.19
C LEU A 168 -41.77 93.51 -59.78
N SER A 169 -41.95 94.39 -58.75
CA SER A 169 -42.42 95.81 -58.49
C SER A 169 -42.27 96.11 -56.96
N ASP A 170 -42.28 97.31 -56.29
CA ASP A 170 -42.04 98.77 -56.55
C ASP A 170 -41.80 99.53 -55.17
N ASP A 171 -41.97 100.87 -55.05
CA ASP A 171 -41.52 101.81 -53.93
C ASP A 171 -42.71 102.67 -53.33
N PRO A 172 -42.68 103.81 -52.53
CA PRO A 172 -41.62 104.69 -51.91
C PRO A 172 -41.92 105.38 -50.50
N SER A 173 -41.14 106.44 -50.12
CA SER A 173 -41.44 107.60 -49.17
C SER A 173 -41.39 107.45 -47.61
N ALA A 174 -41.29 108.49 -46.71
CA ALA A 174 -40.82 109.92 -46.71
C ALA A 174 -40.70 110.56 -45.25
N PRO A 175 -40.06 111.76 -45.01
CA PRO A 175 -39.70 112.34 -43.65
C PRO A 175 -39.96 113.89 -43.35
N GLY A 176 -39.58 114.46 -42.16
CA GLY A 176 -39.52 115.93 -41.74
C GLY A 176 -39.48 116.18 -40.18
N ASN A 177 -39.10 117.28 -39.42
CA ASN A 177 -38.55 118.70 -39.52
C ASN A 177 -39.51 119.89 -39.08
N ASP A 178 -39.18 121.06 -38.44
CA ASP A 178 -38.04 121.60 -37.59
C ASP A 178 -38.26 123.09 -37.00
N GLN A 179 -37.45 123.58 -36.01
CA GLN A 179 -37.10 125.01 -35.55
C GLN A 179 -38.16 126.03 -34.89
N ILE A 180 -37.91 127.16 -34.15
CA ILE A 180 -36.79 127.84 -33.35
C ILE A 180 -37.27 128.97 -32.30
N ASP A 181 -36.58 130.13 -32.05
CA ASP A 181 -36.56 131.03 -30.81
C ASP A 181 -36.58 132.62 -31.04
N GLN A 182 -37.08 133.54 -30.13
CA GLN A 182 -36.89 135.07 -30.08
C GLN A 182 -37.66 136.04 -29.04
N VAL A 183 -37.48 137.41 -29.08
CA VAL A 183 -37.78 138.52 -28.03
C VAL A 183 -38.18 139.97 -28.57
N THR A 184 -38.90 140.93 -27.86
CA THR A 184 -38.98 142.46 -28.08
C THR A 184 -39.76 143.43 -27.04
N ASP A 185 -40.14 144.73 -27.34
CA ASP A 185 -40.19 146.01 -26.47
C ASP A 185 -41.29 147.19 -26.72
N ASN A 186 -41.52 148.25 -25.84
CA ASN A 186 -42.15 149.67 -26.01
C ASN A 186 -42.55 150.48 -24.67
N GLY A 187 -42.96 151.80 -24.46
CA GLY A 187 -42.98 153.18 -25.15
C GLY A 187 -43.96 154.38 -24.64
N PHE A 188 -43.48 155.66 -24.39
CA PHE A 188 -44.11 157.09 -24.40
C PHE A 188 -45.24 157.65 -23.40
N GLN A 189 -45.79 158.94 -23.33
CA GLN A 189 -45.34 160.41 -23.19
C GLN A 189 -46.52 161.53 -23.02
N SER A 190 -46.42 162.76 -22.37
CA SER A 190 -47.41 163.96 -22.38
C SER A 190 -47.04 165.37 -21.67
N HIS A 191 -47.85 166.51 -21.72
CA HIS A 191 -47.45 167.96 -21.35
C HIS A 191 -48.51 169.21 -21.22
N GLN A 192 -48.21 170.37 -20.52
CA GLN A 192 -48.55 171.90 -20.71
C GLN A 192 -49.67 172.85 -20.00
N GLY A 193 -49.48 174.23 -19.86
CA GLY A 193 -50.49 175.39 -19.61
C GLY A 193 -50.13 176.75 -18.82
N TRP A 194 -50.61 178.03 -19.11
CA TRP A 194 -50.17 179.40 -18.52
C TRP A 194 -51.08 180.75 -18.58
N ALA A 195 -50.70 181.87 -17.87
CA ALA A 195 -50.95 183.40 -18.03
C ALA A 195 -52.29 184.19 -17.60
N ALA A 196 -52.50 185.56 -17.50
CA ALA A 196 -51.81 186.86 -17.07
C ALA A 196 -52.69 188.23 -17.17
N VAL A 197 -52.25 189.47 -16.72
CA VAL A 197 -52.51 190.93 -17.23
C VAL A 197 -53.16 192.18 -16.42
N SER A 198 -52.49 193.38 -16.43
CA SER A 198 -52.75 194.92 -16.43
C SER A 198 -53.94 195.76 -15.76
N CYS A 199 -54.07 197.14 -15.71
CA CYS A 199 -53.22 198.42 -15.55
C CYS A 199 -54.00 199.83 -15.51
N SER A 200 -53.41 200.97 -15.00
CA SER A 200 -53.65 202.48 -15.23
C SER A 200 -54.87 203.28 -14.63
N GLY A 201 -54.96 204.64 -14.50
CA GLY A 201 -54.05 205.84 -14.58
C GLY A 201 -54.73 207.29 -14.65
N GLY A 202 -54.05 208.41 -14.25
CA GLY A 202 -54.35 209.87 -14.53
C GLY A 202 -55.24 210.71 -13.53
N SER A 203 -55.28 212.07 -13.46
CA SER A 203 -54.40 213.22 -13.88
C SER A 203 -54.89 214.63 -13.37
N GLU A 204 -54.02 215.67 -13.35
CA GLU A 204 -54.29 217.17 -13.32
C GLU A 204 -54.96 217.86 -12.08
N THR A 205 -54.78 219.17 -11.75
CA THR A 205 -53.60 220.10 -11.58
C THR A 205 -54.05 221.45 -10.95
N LYS A 206 -53.11 222.24 -10.38
CA LYS A 206 -53.16 223.73 -10.26
C LYS A 206 -54.05 224.43 -9.23
N ILE A 207 -53.87 224.01 -7.97
CA ILE A 207 -53.72 224.94 -6.82
C ILE A 207 -52.26 224.79 -6.32
N ASP A 208 -51.30 224.98 -7.23
CA ASP A 208 -50.02 224.23 -7.20
C ASP A 208 -49.07 224.57 -6.04
N GLU A 209 -48.91 225.85 -5.66
CA GLU A 209 -47.72 226.27 -4.90
C GLU A 209 -47.79 226.01 -3.38
N ILE A 210 -48.96 225.63 -2.85
CA ILE A 210 -49.15 225.25 -1.43
C ILE A 210 -49.49 223.74 -1.31
N GLN A 211 -50.14 223.14 -2.31
CA GLN A 211 -50.31 221.69 -2.40
C GLN A 211 -48.94 220.99 -2.55
N GLN A 212 -48.07 221.52 -3.42
CA GLN A 212 -46.82 220.86 -3.84
C GLN A 212 -45.95 220.39 -2.67
N ARG A 213 -45.74 221.23 -1.64
CA ARG A 213 -44.91 220.84 -0.48
C ARG A 213 -45.51 219.69 0.33
N LYS A 214 -46.84 219.60 0.46
CA LYS A 214 -47.51 218.47 1.11
C LYS A 214 -47.53 217.23 0.23
N GLU A 215 -47.66 217.40 -1.08
CA GLU A 215 -47.56 216.28 -2.02
C GLU A 215 -46.15 215.68 -2.09
N GLU A 216 -45.09 216.48 -1.99
CA GLU A 216 -43.71 216.00 -2.00
C GLU A 216 -43.39 215.15 -0.75
N GLU A 217 -43.87 215.57 0.43
CA GLU A 217 -43.82 214.73 1.65
C GLU A 217 -44.66 213.45 1.51
N LEU A 218 -45.89 213.56 0.97
CA LEU A 218 -46.76 212.40 0.78
C LEU A 218 -46.15 211.39 -0.22
N LYS A 219 -45.56 211.88 -1.33
CA LYS A 219 -44.84 211.07 -2.33
C LYS A 219 -43.60 210.40 -1.72
N SER A 220 -42.85 211.10 -0.87
CA SER A 220 -41.71 210.54 -0.11
C SER A 220 -42.12 209.43 0.86
N ILE A 221 -43.28 209.55 1.51
CA ILE A 221 -43.84 208.49 2.38
C ILE A 221 -44.34 207.31 1.53
N ASN A 222 -45.10 207.57 0.47
CA ASN A 222 -45.64 206.52 -0.41
C ASN A 222 -44.53 205.69 -1.06
N LEU A 223 -43.47 206.33 -1.57
CA LEU A 223 -42.30 205.63 -2.15
C LEU A 223 -41.60 204.74 -1.11
N ARG A 224 -41.60 205.15 0.17
CA ARG A 224 -41.03 204.38 1.28
C ARG A 224 -41.88 203.17 1.63
N VAL A 225 -43.21 203.33 1.71
CA VAL A 225 -44.17 202.23 1.91
C VAL A 225 -44.10 201.25 0.74
N GLN A 226 -44.10 201.75 -0.50
CA GLN A 226 -44.01 200.94 -1.71
C GLN A 226 -42.70 200.15 -1.75
N LYS A 227 -41.57 200.75 -1.34
CA LYS A 227 -40.29 200.04 -1.21
C LYS A 227 -40.34 198.95 -0.13
N VAL A 228 -40.83 199.25 1.08
CA VAL A 228 -40.99 198.21 2.13
C VAL A 228 -41.91 197.09 1.64
N GLN A 229 -42.92 197.40 0.83
CA GLN A 229 -43.84 196.42 0.28
C GLN A 229 -43.20 195.55 -0.82
N THR A 230 -42.31 196.09 -1.66
CA THR A 230 -41.47 195.27 -2.56
C THR A 230 -40.44 194.45 -1.80
N ASP A 231 -39.79 195.02 -0.78
CA ASP A 231 -38.79 194.32 0.03
C ASP A 231 -39.43 193.16 0.81
N LEU A 232 -40.68 193.34 1.29
CA LEU A 232 -41.50 192.29 1.92
C LEU A 232 -41.97 191.22 0.92
N MET A 233 -42.36 191.60 -0.31
CA MET A 233 -42.66 190.60 -1.36
C MET A 233 -41.42 189.78 -1.72
N ALA A 234 -40.26 190.42 -1.88
CA ALA A 234 -38.99 189.73 -2.15
C ALA A 234 -38.58 188.82 -0.99
N ALA A 235 -38.75 189.26 0.27
CA ALA A 235 -38.51 188.41 1.44
C ALA A 235 -39.46 187.19 1.49
N ASN A 236 -40.75 187.38 1.19
CA ASN A 236 -41.72 186.29 1.13
C ASN A 236 -41.42 185.32 -0.03
N GLN A 237 -41.00 185.82 -1.18
CA GLN A 237 -40.56 185.01 -2.33
C GLN A 237 -39.32 184.19 -1.97
N ASN A 238 -38.29 184.80 -1.39
CA ASN A 238 -37.10 184.09 -0.90
C ASN A 238 -37.45 183.02 0.15
N VAL A 239 -38.41 183.29 1.03
CA VAL A 239 -38.90 182.30 2.03
C VAL A 239 -39.71 181.17 1.37
N ALA A 240 -40.42 181.42 0.27
CA ALA A 240 -41.07 180.38 -0.52
C ALA A 240 -40.04 179.50 -1.24
N GLU A 241 -39.05 180.11 -1.91
CA GLU A 241 -37.96 179.42 -2.60
C GLU A 241 -37.10 178.58 -1.63
N LEU A 242 -36.76 179.11 -0.46
CA LEU A 242 -36.04 178.34 0.57
C LEU A 242 -36.88 177.18 1.12
N LYS A 243 -38.20 177.31 1.22
CA LYS A 243 -39.09 176.20 1.59
C LYS A 243 -39.17 175.15 0.49
N GLU A 244 -39.21 175.56 -0.77
CA GLU A 244 -39.24 174.63 -1.92
C GLU A 244 -37.89 173.91 -2.07
N GLN A 245 -36.76 174.61 -1.91
CA GLN A 245 -35.43 173.99 -1.84
C GLN A 245 -35.31 173.00 -0.68
N LEU A 246 -35.83 173.35 0.51
CA LEU A 246 -35.88 172.45 1.66
C LEU A 246 -36.75 171.22 1.36
N GLN A 247 -37.91 171.38 0.73
CA GLN A 247 -38.78 170.27 0.33
C GLN A 247 -38.20 169.41 -0.79
N SER A 248 -37.44 169.99 -1.74
CA SER A 248 -36.67 169.23 -2.73
C SER A 248 -35.62 168.39 -2.02
N LYS A 249 -34.80 168.98 -1.15
CA LYS A 249 -33.76 168.26 -0.41
C LYS A 249 -34.34 167.20 0.53
N GLN A 250 -35.47 167.48 1.18
CA GLN A 250 -36.25 166.50 1.95
C GLN A 250 -36.62 165.29 1.09
N LYS A 251 -37.23 165.50 -0.10
CA LYS A 251 -37.59 164.43 -1.05
C LYS A 251 -36.36 163.70 -1.60
N GLU A 252 -35.28 164.41 -1.93
CA GLU A 252 -34.02 163.83 -2.39
C GLU A 252 -33.41 162.91 -1.31
N HIS A 253 -33.41 163.34 -0.04
CA HIS A 253 -32.97 162.53 1.08
C HIS A 253 -33.91 161.35 1.35
N GLU A 254 -35.22 161.51 1.25
CA GLU A 254 -36.20 160.42 1.39
C GLU A 254 -36.03 159.37 0.27
N MET A 255 -35.86 159.80 -0.98
CA MET A 255 -35.54 158.90 -2.11
C MET A 255 -34.19 158.20 -1.93
N ALA A 256 -33.15 158.91 -1.47
CA ALA A 256 -31.84 158.31 -1.19
C ALA A 256 -31.91 157.28 -0.04
N ILE A 257 -32.68 157.57 1.01
CA ILE A 257 -32.93 156.63 2.11
C ILE A 257 -33.71 155.40 1.63
N HIS A 258 -34.66 155.56 0.71
CA HIS A 258 -35.35 154.43 0.08
C HIS A 258 -34.41 153.60 -0.79
N ALA A 259 -33.66 154.22 -1.70
CA ALA A 259 -32.68 153.52 -2.54
C ALA A 259 -31.62 152.76 -1.70
N LEU A 260 -31.13 153.35 -0.62
CA LEU A 260 -30.21 152.68 0.31
C LEU A 260 -30.87 151.54 1.09
N LYS A 261 -32.14 151.66 1.50
CA LYS A 261 -32.90 150.55 2.11
C LYS A 261 -33.09 149.40 1.14
N ASP A 262 -33.44 149.69 -0.11
CA ASP A 262 -33.65 148.68 -1.14
C ASP A 262 -32.33 148.01 -1.56
N GLN A 263 -31.22 148.77 -1.59
CA GLN A 263 -29.87 148.22 -1.76
C GLN A 263 -29.46 147.31 -0.58
N ILE A 264 -29.69 147.73 0.67
CA ILE A 264 -29.43 146.90 1.86
C ILE A 264 -30.30 145.64 1.84
N GLN A 265 -31.58 145.75 1.48
CA GLN A 265 -32.51 144.63 1.45
C GLN A 265 -32.20 143.63 0.32
N THR A 266 -31.75 144.11 -0.85
CA THR A 266 -31.31 143.24 -1.96
C THR A 266 -30.00 142.53 -1.63
N VAL A 267 -28.98 143.24 -1.13
CA VAL A 267 -27.71 142.64 -0.66
C VAL A 267 -27.98 141.60 0.43
N LYS A 268 -28.76 141.94 1.46
CA LYS A 268 -29.16 141.00 2.52
C LYS A 268 -29.89 139.76 1.98
N THR A 269 -30.69 139.91 0.92
CA THR A 269 -31.38 138.77 0.28
C THR A 269 -30.41 137.91 -0.51
N GLN A 270 -29.43 138.51 -1.19
CA GLN A 270 -28.35 137.80 -1.87
C GLN A 270 -27.46 137.04 -0.88
N GLU A 271 -27.05 137.67 0.23
CA GLU A 271 -26.29 137.03 1.32
C GLU A 271 -27.07 135.86 1.94
N LEU A 272 -28.37 136.04 2.23
CA LEU A 272 -29.22 134.96 2.76
C LEU A 272 -29.39 133.80 1.77
N ASN A 273 -29.41 134.06 0.47
CA ASN A 273 -29.49 133.01 -0.55
C ASN A 273 -28.13 132.31 -0.72
N LEU A 274 -27.02 133.04 -0.78
CA LEU A 274 -25.68 132.46 -0.81
C LEU A 274 -25.40 131.59 0.43
N LEU A 275 -25.81 132.04 1.63
CA LEU A 275 -25.71 131.24 2.85
C LEU A 275 -26.61 130.00 2.82
N ARG A 276 -27.80 130.05 2.20
CA ARG A 276 -28.65 128.87 1.98
C ARG A 276 -28.00 127.89 1.00
N GLU A 277 -27.48 128.38 -0.12
CA GLU A 277 -26.79 127.57 -1.14
C GLU A 277 -25.55 126.90 -0.56
N GLN A 278 -24.75 127.63 0.23
CA GLN A 278 -23.61 127.07 0.97
C GLN A 278 -24.05 126.02 2.01
N ASN A 279 -25.14 126.26 2.75
CA ASN A 279 -25.68 125.25 3.67
C ASN A 279 -26.23 124.01 2.94
N LEU A 280 -26.87 124.18 1.79
CA LEU A 280 -27.36 123.05 0.97
C LEU A 280 -26.20 122.25 0.39
N ALA A 281 -25.16 122.90 -0.13
CA ALA A 281 -23.93 122.25 -0.61
C ALA A 281 -23.22 121.48 0.52
N LEU A 282 -23.02 122.12 1.69
CA LEU A 282 -22.41 121.47 2.86
C LEU A 282 -23.23 120.27 3.35
N ASN A 283 -24.56 120.35 3.37
CA ASN A 283 -25.41 119.20 3.73
C ASN A 283 -25.36 118.08 2.68
N ALA A 284 -25.27 118.42 1.39
CA ALA A 284 -25.11 117.43 0.31
C ALA A 284 -23.74 116.73 0.41
N GLU A 285 -22.65 117.46 0.67
CA GLU A 285 -21.33 116.87 0.95
C GLU A 285 -21.37 115.97 2.19
N LEU A 286 -22.03 116.40 3.28
CA LEU A 286 -22.16 115.59 4.50
C LEU A 286 -22.95 114.30 4.25
N GLN A 287 -24.06 114.37 3.51
CA GLN A 287 -24.82 113.20 3.09
C GLN A 287 -24.01 112.27 2.18
N GLN A 288 -23.29 112.83 1.20
CA GLN A 288 -22.38 112.04 0.35
C GLN A 288 -21.34 111.32 1.21
N ARG A 289 -20.65 112.02 2.13
CA ARG A 289 -19.66 111.41 3.03
C ARG A 289 -20.25 110.33 3.93
N HIS A 290 -21.49 110.47 4.40
CA HIS A 290 -22.18 109.40 5.11
C HIS A 290 -22.47 108.19 4.21
N THR A 291 -22.98 108.39 2.99
CA THR A 291 -23.21 107.25 2.06
C THR A 291 -21.91 106.57 1.61
N GLU A 292 -20.82 107.31 1.44
CA GLU A 292 -19.48 106.77 1.21
C GLU A 292 -19.04 105.93 2.42
N GLN A 293 -19.15 106.47 3.64
CA GLN A 293 -18.80 105.76 4.88
C GLN A 293 -19.61 104.47 5.07
N GLU A 294 -20.93 104.51 4.82
CA GLU A 294 -21.79 103.33 4.87
C GLU A 294 -21.41 102.29 3.81
N SER A 295 -21.07 102.71 2.59
CA SER A 295 -20.61 101.81 1.53
C SER A 295 -19.27 101.14 1.87
N PHE A 296 -18.33 101.87 2.48
CA PHE A 296 -17.06 101.31 2.95
C PHE A 296 -17.23 100.38 4.15
N LEU A 297 -18.22 100.62 5.03
CA LEU A 297 -18.58 99.70 6.11
C LEU A 297 -19.17 98.40 5.56
N ALA A 298 -20.11 98.48 4.62
CA ALA A 298 -20.66 97.30 3.95
C ALA A 298 -19.56 96.49 3.23
N GLN A 299 -18.69 97.14 2.45
CA GLN A 299 -17.57 96.49 1.77
C GLN A 299 -16.59 95.83 2.77
N LYS A 300 -16.33 96.46 3.91
CA LYS A 300 -15.50 95.91 4.98
C LYS A 300 -16.14 94.66 5.60
N ASP A 301 -17.44 94.67 5.85
CA ASP A 301 -18.14 93.55 6.47
C ASP A 301 -18.33 92.36 5.50
N ASP A 302 -18.49 92.63 4.19
CA ASP A 302 -18.39 91.63 3.12
C ASP A 302 -16.99 90.98 3.07
N LEU A 303 -15.92 91.79 3.05
CA LEU A 303 -14.54 91.29 3.04
C LEU A 303 -14.21 90.51 4.32
N ASN A 304 -14.69 90.95 5.47
CA ASN A 304 -14.54 90.24 6.75
C ASN A 304 -15.30 88.90 6.74
N SER A 305 -16.48 88.85 6.12
CA SER A 305 -17.25 87.62 5.94
C SER A 305 -16.55 86.65 5.00
N GLN A 306 -16.01 87.12 3.86
CA GLN A 306 -15.20 86.32 2.94
C GLN A 306 -13.93 85.77 3.60
N LEU A 307 -13.24 86.60 4.42
CA LEU A 307 -12.08 86.17 5.20
C LEU A 307 -12.47 85.10 6.24
N GLN A 308 -13.62 85.25 6.90
CA GLN A 308 -14.11 84.26 7.85
C GLN A 308 -14.48 82.93 7.16
N GLU A 309 -15.09 82.98 5.97
CA GLU A 309 -15.42 81.78 5.19
C GLU A 309 -14.17 81.08 4.65
N SER A 310 -13.18 81.85 4.19
CA SER A 310 -11.85 81.34 3.80
C SER A 310 -11.13 80.68 4.99
N ASN A 311 -11.17 81.29 6.17
CA ASN A 311 -10.60 80.70 7.39
C ASN A 311 -11.34 79.41 7.80
N ARG A 312 -12.67 79.34 7.69
CA ARG A 312 -13.44 78.09 7.89
C ARG A 312 -13.01 77.00 6.90
N ALA A 313 -12.83 77.35 5.63
CA ALA A 313 -12.37 76.41 4.60
C ALA A 313 -10.96 75.90 4.90
N ASN A 314 -10.02 76.78 5.25
CA ASN A 314 -8.67 76.41 5.66
C ASN A 314 -8.65 75.52 6.90
N SER A 315 -9.50 75.78 7.90
CA SER A 315 -9.64 74.91 9.08
C SER A 315 -10.08 73.50 8.69
N ARG A 316 -11.13 73.35 7.86
CA ARG A 316 -11.59 72.04 7.35
C ARG A 316 -10.51 71.31 6.56
N LEU A 317 -9.76 72.02 5.71
CA LEU A 317 -8.66 71.45 4.93
C LEU A 317 -7.51 70.97 5.82
N LEU A 318 -7.16 71.72 6.88
CA LEU A 318 -6.15 71.30 7.86
C LEU A 318 -6.61 70.07 8.65
N GLU A 319 -7.87 70.03 9.06
CA GLU A 319 -8.48 68.91 9.78
C GLU A 319 -8.45 67.63 8.91
N GLN A 320 -8.89 67.70 7.65
CA GLN A 320 -8.76 66.61 6.68
C GLN A 320 -7.30 66.18 6.44
N LEU A 321 -6.35 67.11 6.43
CA LEU A 321 -4.92 66.79 6.26
C LEU A 321 -4.38 66.03 7.48
N THR A 322 -4.85 66.35 8.70
CA THR A 322 -4.55 65.57 9.91
C THR A 322 -5.23 64.20 9.94
N GLU A 323 -6.48 64.08 9.49
CA GLU A 323 -7.20 62.80 9.36
C GLU A 323 -6.47 61.85 8.39
N LEU A 324 -6.11 62.34 7.20
CA LEU A 324 -5.32 61.59 6.21
C LEU A 324 -3.91 61.26 6.72
N GLY A 325 -3.31 62.10 7.57
CA GLY A 325 -2.06 61.80 8.25
C GLY A 325 -2.19 60.61 9.20
N LEU A 326 -3.22 60.60 10.05
CA LEU A 326 -3.51 59.50 10.98
C LEU A 326 -3.89 58.21 10.25
N GLU A 327 -4.66 58.29 9.16
CA GLU A 327 -5.02 57.13 8.33
C GLU A 327 -3.79 56.55 7.63
N LYS A 328 -2.93 57.38 7.05
CA LYS A 328 -1.64 56.96 6.49
C LYS A 328 -0.79 56.23 7.53
N ASP A 329 -0.63 56.80 8.71
CA ASP A 329 0.24 56.23 9.75
C ASP A 329 -0.32 54.89 10.29
N LYS A 330 -1.65 54.78 10.41
CA LYS A 330 -2.36 53.52 10.70
C LYS A 330 -2.15 52.46 9.62
N LEU A 331 -2.30 52.83 8.34
CA LEU A 331 -2.06 51.93 7.20
C LEU A 331 -0.58 51.50 7.11
N GLN A 332 0.36 52.37 7.50
CA GLN A 332 1.78 52.02 7.62
C GLN A 332 2.01 51.00 8.75
N GLN A 333 1.36 51.14 9.91
CA GLN A 333 1.43 50.11 10.97
C GLN A 333 0.85 48.77 10.50
N GLU A 334 -0.34 48.77 9.88
CA GLU A 334 -0.97 47.55 9.36
C GLU A 334 -0.10 46.85 8.30
N LEU A 335 0.57 47.62 7.42
CA LEU A 335 1.55 47.10 6.47
C LEU A 335 2.75 46.46 7.19
N GLU A 336 3.28 47.09 8.24
CA GLU A 336 4.43 46.60 8.99
C GLU A 336 4.10 45.31 9.77
N GLU A 337 2.88 45.18 10.28
CA GLU A 337 2.38 43.97 10.94
C GLU A 337 2.10 42.84 9.95
N ALA A 338 1.57 43.17 8.76
CA ALA A 338 1.43 42.23 7.65
C ALA A 338 2.80 41.71 7.17
N ARG A 339 3.81 42.58 7.06
CA ARG A 339 5.21 42.21 6.75
C ARG A 339 5.80 41.27 7.79
N LYS A 340 5.78 41.64 9.08
CA LYS A 340 6.23 40.78 10.19
C LYS A 340 5.53 39.41 10.21
N THR A 341 4.29 39.35 9.74
CA THR A 341 3.52 38.09 9.62
C THR A 341 3.94 37.28 8.38
N ALA A 342 4.22 37.94 7.26
CA ALA A 342 4.76 37.31 6.06
C ALA A 342 6.18 36.76 6.29
N ASP A 343 7.05 37.52 6.97
CA ASP A 343 8.41 37.08 7.32
C ASP A 343 8.39 35.84 8.22
N LYS A 344 7.52 35.82 9.25
CA LYS A 344 7.31 34.63 10.09
C LYS A 344 6.82 33.42 9.28
N ARG A 345 5.88 33.61 8.35
CA ARG A 345 5.42 32.55 7.45
C ARG A 345 6.52 32.05 6.53
N LYS A 346 7.38 32.95 6.02
CA LYS A 346 8.55 32.60 5.22
C LYS A 346 9.52 31.74 6.03
N VAL A 347 9.88 32.16 7.25
CA VAL A 347 10.79 31.40 8.13
C VAL A 347 10.24 29.99 8.40
N MET A 348 8.95 29.85 8.78
CA MET A 348 8.35 28.52 8.99
C MET A 348 8.32 27.65 7.72
N LEU A 349 8.20 28.25 6.53
CA LEU A 349 8.27 27.52 5.25
C LEU A 349 9.70 27.13 4.88
N ASP A 350 10.68 28.00 5.16
CA ASP A 350 12.11 27.72 4.98
C ASP A 350 12.56 26.61 5.96
N GLU A 351 12.09 26.64 7.22
CA GLU A 351 12.31 25.59 8.23
C GLU A 351 11.72 24.24 7.80
N LEU A 352 10.44 24.19 7.40
CA LEU A 352 9.80 22.96 6.89
C LEU A 352 10.47 22.43 5.61
N ALA A 353 11.03 23.31 4.78
CA ALA A 353 11.79 22.91 3.59
C ALA A 353 13.16 22.29 3.95
N ILE A 354 13.80 22.78 5.03
CA ILE A 354 15.02 22.19 5.59
C ILE A 354 14.70 20.82 6.21
N GLU A 355 13.70 20.72 7.08
CA GLU A 355 13.28 19.44 7.69
C GLU A 355 12.96 18.37 6.64
N MET A 356 12.21 18.72 5.59
CA MET A 356 11.95 17.80 4.47
C MET A 356 13.21 17.43 3.67
N ALA A 357 14.22 18.32 3.58
CA ALA A 357 15.46 18.02 2.88
C ALA A 357 16.37 17.10 3.72
N GLU A 358 16.46 17.34 5.03
CA GLU A 358 17.20 16.53 5.99
C GLU A 358 16.62 15.13 6.12
N GLU A 359 15.31 15.01 6.37
CA GLU A 359 14.66 13.70 6.51
C GLU A 359 14.64 12.92 5.19
N LYS A 360 14.62 13.60 4.03
CA LYS A 360 14.84 12.97 2.71
C LYS A 360 16.28 12.51 2.51
N SER A 361 17.27 13.22 3.06
CA SER A 361 18.67 12.78 3.07
C SER A 361 18.85 11.55 3.96
N ARG A 362 18.26 11.57 5.15
CA ARG A 362 18.29 10.45 6.10
C ARG A 362 17.63 9.18 5.52
N HIS A 363 16.42 9.28 4.96
CA HIS A 363 15.80 8.13 4.27
C HIS A 363 16.66 7.59 3.10
N LYS A 364 17.42 8.45 2.41
CA LYS A 364 18.34 8.03 1.34
C LYS A 364 19.58 7.30 1.89
N GLU A 365 20.07 7.71 3.06
CA GLU A 365 21.16 7.05 3.80
C GLU A 365 20.70 5.69 4.35
N GLU A 366 19.55 5.63 5.04
CA GLU A 366 18.93 4.38 5.52
C GLU A 366 18.67 3.40 4.37
N LEU A 367 18.18 3.87 3.21
CA LEU A 367 18.05 3.05 2.00
C LEU A 367 19.40 2.59 1.41
N SER A 368 20.47 3.35 1.61
CA SER A 368 21.82 2.96 1.18
C SER A 368 22.39 1.87 2.10
N ASP A 369 22.20 2.01 3.41
CA ASP A 369 22.64 1.02 4.40
C ASP A 369 21.89 -0.30 4.29
N VAL A 370 20.56 -0.28 4.08
CA VAL A 370 19.79 -1.50 3.82
C VAL A 370 20.24 -2.20 2.54
N ARG A 371 20.59 -1.46 1.48
CA ARG A 371 21.16 -2.03 0.24
C ARG A 371 22.54 -2.64 0.48
N LEU A 372 23.42 -1.93 1.19
CA LEU A 372 24.76 -2.40 1.52
C LEU A 372 24.73 -3.63 2.45
N GLN A 373 23.77 -3.68 3.38
CA GLN A 373 23.55 -4.84 4.24
C GLN A 373 23.03 -6.05 3.43
N HIS A 374 22.08 -5.83 2.52
CA HIS A 374 21.63 -6.89 1.61
C HIS A 374 22.76 -7.40 0.71
N GLU A 375 23.61 -6.52 0.18
CA GLU A 375 24.80 -6.92 -0.59
C GLU A 375 25.79 -7.75 0.24
N LYS A 376 26.09 -7.33 1.48
CA LYS A 376 26.90 -8.12 2.43
C LYS A 376 26.30 -9.50 2.71
N GLU A 377 24.98 -9.60 2.86
CA GLU A 377 24.28 -10.86 3.10
C GLU A 377 24.30 -11.78 1.87
N VAL A 378 24.06 -11.25 0.67
CA VAL A 378 24.18 -11.99 -0.60
C VAL A 378 25.63 -12.49 -0.79
N LEU A 379 26.64 -11.67 -0.48
CA LEU A 379 28.04 -12.09 -0.51
C LEU A 379 28.36 -13.14 0.58
N SER A 380 27.78 -13.04 1.78
CA SER A 380 27.91 -14.05 2.84
C SER A 380 27.30 -15.39 2.44
N ILE A 381 26.09 -15.38 1.85
CA ILE A 381 25.40 -16.58 1.35
C ILE A 381 26.20 -17.20 0.20
N ARG A 382 26.67 -16.39 -0.75
CA ARG A 382 27.55 -16.85 -1.83
C ARG A 382 28.84 -17.48 -1.30
N ALA A 383 29.50 -16.87 -0.32
CA ALA A 383 30.71 -17.42 0.28
C ALA A 383 30.48 -18.75 1.03
N ARG A 384 29.28 -18.95 1.60
CA ARG A 384 28.89 -20.26 2.18
C ARG A 384 28.75 -21.32 1.08
N TYR A 385 28.00 -21.05 0.02
CA TYR A 385 27.87 -21.98 -1.11
C TYR A 385 29.21 -22.26 -1.81
N GLU A 386 30.07 -21.26 -2.00
CA GLU A 386 31.42 -21.46 -2.55
C GLU A 386 32.36 -22.25 -1.62
N LYS A 387 32.07 -22.32 -0.31
CA LYS A 387 32.77 -23.20 0.64
C LYS A 387 32.19 -24.61 0.63
N GLU A 388 30.87 -24.74 0.59
CA GLU A 388 30.15 -26.02 0.54
C GLU A 388 30.46 -26.78 -0.75
N LEU A 389 30.44 -26.11 -1.91
CA LEU A 389 30.87 -26.68 -3.19
C LEU A 389 32.34 -27.13 -3.18
N ARG A 390 33.21 -26.44 -2.44
CA ARG A 390 34.61 -26.87 -2.23
C ARG A 390 34.68 -28.12 -1.35
N GLY A 391 33.98 -28.13 -0.21
CA GLY A 391 33.92 -29.30 0.68
C GLY A 391 33.39 -30.55 -0.03
N LEU A 392 32.29 -30.42 -0.78
CA LEU A 392 31.74 -31.51 -1.60
C LEU A 392 32.70 -31.96 -2.70
N HIS A 393 33.48 -31.06 -3.29
CA HIS A 393 34.50 -31.42 -4.28
C HIS A 393 35.70 -32.14 -3.65
N GLU A 394 36.14 -31.70 -2.46
CA GLU A 394 37.20 -32.33 -1.67
C GLU A 394 36.79 -33.73 -1.19
N GLU A 395 35.56 -33.90 -0.69
CA GLU A 395 34.99 -35.19 -0.29
C GLU A 395 34.80 -36.14 -1.49
N LYS A 396 34.28 -35.62 -2.62
CA LYS A 396 34.16 -36.37 -3.87
C LYS A 396 35.53 -36.82 -4.40
N ASN A 397 36.55 -35.97 -4.32
CA ASN A 397 37.90 -36.34 -4.76
C ASN A 397 38.52 -37.37 -3.81
N ARG A 398 38.32 -37.22 -2.50
CA ARG A 398 38.77 -38.17 -1.47
C ARG A 398 38.14 -39.55 -1.66
N THR A 399 36.82 -39.63 -1.82
CA THR A 399 36.12 -40.90 -2.07
C THR A 399 36.52 -41.51 -3.41
N GLU A 400 36.77 -40.70 -4.44
CA GLU A 400 37.35 -41.19 -5.69
C GLU A 400 38.78 -41.74 -5.52
N GLU A 401 39.63 -41.12 -4.68
CA GLU A 401 40.96 -41.63 -4.34
C GLU A 401 40.92 -42.91 -3.50
N GLU A 402 39.99 -43.03 -2.56
CA GLU A 402 39.74 -44.23 -1.76
C GLU A 402 39.29 -45.39 -2.66
N ILE A 403 38.33 -45.16 -3.58
CA ILE A 403 37.91 -46.15 -4.60
C ILE A 403 39.07 -46.51 -5.55
N ARG A 404 39.84 -45.52 -6.01
CA ARG A 404 41.06 -45.77 -6.82
C ARG A 404 42.08 -46.60 -6.06
N SER A 405 42.18 -46.49 -4.74
CA SER A 405 43.05 -47.34 -3.94
C SER A 405 42.52 -48.76 -3.81
N GLN A 406 41.25 -48.94 -3.44
CA GLN A 406 40.59 -50.25 -3.40
C GLN A 406 40.72 -50.99 -4.74
N LEU A 407 40.60 -50.28 -5.87
CA LEU A 407 40.80 -50.85 -7.21
C LEU A 407 42.26 -51.25 -7.49
N ARG A 408 43.27 -50.60 -6.89
CA ARG A 408 44.67 -51.07 -6.95
C ARG A 408 44.86 -52.33 -6.10
N ASP A 409 44.25 -52.38 -4.92
CA ASP A 409 44.39 -53.48 -3.98
C ASP A 409 43.69 -54.75 -4.50
N GLU A 410 42.49 -54.62 -5.08
CA GLU A 410 41.81 -55.71 -5.79
C GLU A 410 42.57 -56.16 -7.05
N ARG A 411 43.23 -55.24 -7.77
CA ARG A 411 44.12 -55.60 -8.88
C ARG A 411 45.40 -56.31 -8.41
N ALA A 412 45.87 -56.07 -7.19
CA ALA A 412 46.96 -56.83 -6.59
C ALA A 412 46.50 -58.25 -6.22
N ARG A 413 45.37 -58.37 -5.51
CA ARG A 413 44.72 -59.66 -5.20
C ARG A 413 44.42 -60.49 -6.45
N THR A 414 43.95 -59.85 -7.52
CA THR A 414 43.70 -60.52 -8.81
C THR A 414 44.99 -61.11 -9.38
N LYS A 415 46.10 -60.36 -9.35
CA LYS A 415 47.42 -60.85 -9.81
C LYS A 415 47.99 -61.96 -8.92
N GLU A 416 47.75 -61.90 -7.62
CA GLU A 416 48.10 -62.97 -6.69
C GLU A 416 47.34 -64.27 -7.04
N LEU A 417 46.03 -64.17 -7.29
CA LEU A 417 45.20 -65.29 -7.75
C LEU A 417 45.63 -65.81 -9.14
N GLU A 418 45.91 -64.94 -10.10
CA GLU A 418 46.48 -65.29 -11.42
C GLU A 418 47.82 -66.02 -11.28
N SER A 419 48.68 -65.62 -10.33
CA SER A 419 49.96 -66.27 -10.07
C SER A 419 49.84 -67.65 -9.38
N LEU A 420 48.75 -67.88 -8.66
CA LEU A 420 48.41 -69.18 -8.05
C LEU A 420 47.68 -70.12 -9.02
N GLN A 421 47.02 -69.59 -10.04
CA GLN A 421 46.33 -70.37 -11.07
C GLN A 421 47.19 -71.48 -11.71
N PRO A 422 48.45 -71.25 -12.18
CA PRO A 422 49.27 -72.31 -12.76
C PRO A 422 49.58 -73.44 -11.76
N TYR A 423 49.70 -73.15 -10.46
CA TYR A 423 49.89 -74.19 -9.43
C TYR A 423 48.61 -75.01 -9.20
N VAL A 424 47.43 -74.36 -9.28
CA VAL A 424 46.13 -75.06 -9.26
C VAL A 424 45.94 -75.92 -10.51
N GLU A 425 46.44 -75.50 -11.67
CA GLU A 425 46.41 -76.28 -12.91
C GLU A 425 47.41 -77.44 -12.89
N GLU A 426 48.62 -77.25 -12.36
CA GLU A 426 49.60 -78.31 -12.10
C GLU A 426 49.05 -79.37 -11.14
N LEU A 427 48.45 -78.96 -10.01
CA LEU A 427 47.80 -79.89 -9.08
C LEU A 427 46.63 -80.65 -9.73
N LYS A 428 45.82 -80.01 -10.58
CA LYS A 428 44.76 -80.70 -11.34
C LYS A 428 45.33 -81.73 -12.32
N ALA A 429 46.41 -81.39 -13.04
CA ALA A 429 47.09 -82.32 -13.94
C ALA A 429 47.73 -83.49 -13.18
N GLN A 430 48.30 -83.23 -11.99
CA GLN A 430 48.83 -84.26 -11.10
C GLN A 430 47.70 -85.18 -10.62
N VAL A 431 46.55 -84.65 -10.19
CA VAL A 431 45.38 -85.45 -9.80
C VAL A 431 44.90 -86.31 -10.97
N GLN A 432 44.75 -85.77 -12.17
CA GLN A 432 44.35 -86.54 -13.36
C GLN A 432 45.36 -87.65 -13.72
N SER A 433 46.65 -87.41 -13.53
CA SER A 433 47.71 -88.43 -13.69
C SER A 433 47.62 -89.52 -12.62
N MET A 434 47.34 -89.14 -11.37
CA MET A 434 47.11 -90.08 -10.26
C MET A 434 45.81 -90.88 -10.46
N GLU A 435 44.76 -90.30 -11.02
CA GLU A 435 43.52 -90.98 -11.41
C GLU A 435 43.75 -91.95 -12.58
N GLY A 436 44.52 -91.55 -13.59
CA GLY A 436 44.89 -92.39 -14.72
C GLY A 436 45.73 -93.60 -14.31
N THR A 437 46.71 -93.40 -13.43
CA THR A 437 47.54 -94.48 -12.87
C THR A 437 46.75 -95.35 -11.89
N LYS A 438 45.91 -94.78 -11.02
CA LYS A 438 44.93 -95.53 -10.20
C LYS A 438 44.05 -96.43 -11.07
N GLY A 439 43.49 -95.90 -12.16
CA GLY A 439 42.71 -96.68 -13.11
C GLY A 439 43.53 -97.76 -13.85
N TRP A 440 44.85 -97.61 -13.99
CA TRP A 440 45.72 -98.69 -14.45
C TRP A 440 45.86 -99.79 -13.40
N PHE A 441 46.14 -99.43 -12.14
CA PHE A 441 46.21 -100.39 -11.02
C PHE A 441 44.88 -101.11 -10.79
N GLU A 442 43.73 -100.43 -10.90
CA GLU A 442 42.40 -101.02 -10.74
C GLU A 442 42.09 -102.04 -11.85
N ARG A 443 42.41 -101.74 -13.12
CA ARG A 443 42.32 -102.74 -14.20
C ARG A 443 43.26 -103.90 -13.95
N ARG A 444 44.51 -103.63 -13.55
CA ARG A 444 45.54 -104.64 -13.33
C ARG A 444 45.23 -105.57 -12.14
N LEU A 445 44.59 -105.03 -11.11
CA LEU A 445 44.04 -105.79 -9.98
C LEU A 445 42.87 -106.66 -10.46
N LYS A 446 41.92 -106.11 -11.21
CA LYS A 446 40.78 -106.85 -11.75
C LYS A 446 41.19 -107.97 -12.72
N GLU A 447 42.21 -107.75 -13.55
CA GLU A 447 42.86 -108.79 -14.37
C GLU A 447 43.45 -109.92 -13.50
N ALA A 448 44.11 -109.58 -12.39
CA ALA A 448 44.67 -110.55 -11.45
C ALA A 448 43.57 -111.32 -10.68
N GLU A 449 42.49 -110.65 -10.31
CA GLU A 449 41.31 -111.25 -9.67
C GLU A 449 40.59 -112.21 -10.63
N GLU A 450 40.33 -111.80 -11.88
CA GLU A 450 39.71 -112.64 -12.91
C GLU A 450 40.59 -113.83 -13.30
N THR A 451 41.91 -113.65 -13.42
CA THR A 451 42.82 -114.78 -13.70
C THR A 451 42.97 -115.73 -12.52
N MET A 452 42.95 -115.24 -11.28
CA MET A 452 42.84 -116.11 -10.10
C MET A 452 41.51 -116.86 -10.05
N GLU A 453 40.38 -116.22 -10.38
CA GLU A 453 39.07 -116.87 -10.33
C GLU A 453 38.92 -117.94 -11.44
N ASN A 454 39.40 -117.65 -12.65
CA ASN A 454 39.49 -118.65 -13.72
C ASN A 454 40.40 -119.80 -13.31
N SER A 455 41.56 -119.53 -12.70
CA SER A 455 42.46 -120.58 -12.19
C SER A 455 41.80 -121.43 -11.08
N LYS A 456 41.03 -120.84 -10.17
CA LYS A 456 40.22 -121.59 -9.19
C LYS A 456 39.18 -122.46 -9.89
N LEU A 457 38.52 -121.95 -10.92
CA LEU A 457 37.47 -122.65 -11.66
C LEU A 457 38.06 -123.83 -12.45
N ASP A 458 39.18 -123.64 -13.16
CA ASP A 458 39.93 -124.71 -13.84
C ASP A 458 40.37 -125.80 -12.85
N HIS A 459 40.87 -125.40 -11.67
CA HIS A 459 41.24 -126.34 -10.61
C HIS A 459 40.02 -127.06 -10.00
N ALA A 460 38.88 -126.38 -9.83
CA ALA A 460 37.65 -126.99 -9.34
C ALA A 460 37.06 -127.97 -10.38
N GLU A 461 37.12 -127.63 -11.67
CA GLU A 461 36.77 -128.54 -12.75
C GLU A 461 37.69 -129.76 -12.78
N GLU A 462 39.01 -129.60 -12.71
CA GLU A 462 39.95 -130.72 -12.71
C GLU A 462 39.80 -131.61 -11.47
N ILE A 463 39.57 -131.01 -10.28
CA ILE A 463 39.21 -131.77 -9.08
C ILE A 463 37.92 -132.57 -9.31
N GLN A 464 36.89 -131.97 -9.93
CA GLN A 464 35.65 -132.70 -10.24
C GLN A 464 35.86 -133.80 -11.30
N ARG A 465 36.77 -133.57 -12.26
CA ARG A 465 37.17 -134.52 -13.33
C ARG A 465 37.86 -135.74 -12.71
N LEU A 466 38.82 -135.50 -11.81
CA LEU A 466 39.53 -136.52 -11.03
C LEU A 466 38.60 -137.25 -10.07
N GLN A 467 37.67 -136.56 -9.39
CA GLN A 467 36.65 -137.18 -8.53
C GLN A 467 35.74 -138.12 -9.33
N LYS A 468 35.26 -137.68 -10.51
CA LYS A 468 34.45 -138.52 -11.43
C LYS A 468 35.24 -139.74 -11.91
N ALA A 469 36.48 -139.56 -12.33
CA ALA A 469 37.35 -140.66 -12.77
C ALA A 469 37.62 -141.68 -11.64
N HIS A 470 37.91 -141.20 -10.42
CA HIS A 470 38.11 -142.05 -9.26
C HIS A 470 36.82 -142.78 -8.83
N THR A 471 35.66 -142.13 -8.96
CA THR A 471 34.35 -142.75 -8.68
C THR A 471 34.07 -143.89 -9.67
N LEU A 472 34.26 -143.65 -10.98
CA LEU A 472 34.16 -144.71 -12.01
C LEU A 472 35.15 -145.85 -11.79
N GLN A 473 36.37 -145.55 -11.30
CA GLN A 473 37.37 -146.56 -10.96
C GLN A 473 36.96 -147.40 -9.74
N LEU A 474 36.35 -146.78 -8.73
CA LEU A 474 35.77 -147.47 -7.58
C LEU A 474 34.57 -148.34 -7.98
N GLU A 475 33.69 -147.86 -8.85
CA GLU A 475 32.56 -148.63 -9.39
C GLU A 475 33.05 -149.84 -10.21
N ALA A 476 34.07 -149.67 -11.05
CA ALA A 476 34.70 -150.76 -11.78
C ALA A 476 35.33 -151.80 -10.83
N LYS A 477 36.00 -151.37 -9.75
CA LYS A 477 36.54 -152.30 -8.74
C LYS A 477 35.46 -152.95 -7.88
N ALA A 478 34.34 -152.29 -7.62
CA ALA A 478 33.19 -152.91 -6.99
C ALA A 478 32.58 -154.00 -7.89
N ALA A 479 32.47 -153.75 -9.20
CA ALA A 479 32.00 -154.75 -10.16
C ALA A 479 32.96 -155.95 -10.29
N GLU A 480 34.28 -155.74 -10.30
CA GLU A 480 35.27 -156.82 -10.21
C GLU A 480 35.10 -157.66 -8.93
N VAL A 481 34.94 -157.01 -7.77
CA VAL A 481 34.73 -157.69 -6.49
C VAL A 481 33.44 -158.51 -6.49
N GLU A 482 32.34 -157.99 -7.05
CA GLU A 482 31.07 -158.72 -7.10
C GLU A 482 31.10 -159.89 -8.09
N ALA A 483 31.83 -159.79 -9.20
CA ALA A 483 32.11 -160.92 -10.09
C ALA A 483 32.94 -162.02 -9.39
N VAL A 484 33.96 -161.64 -8.61
CA VAL A 484 34.75 -162.58 -7.80
C VAL A 484 33.89 -163.23 -6.69
N LYS A 485 33.02 -162.48 -6.01
CA LYS A 485 32.05 -163.06 -5.07
C LYS A 485 31.12 -164.07 -5.76
N GLN A 486 30.63 -163.77 -6.95
CA GLN A 486 29.79 -164.71 -7.71
C GLN A 486 30.55 -166.00 -8.03
N GLN A 487 31.80 -165.93 -8.50
CA GLN A 487 32.66 -167.12 -8.66
C GLN A 487 32.81 -167.91 -7.35
N VAL A 488 33.09 -167.24 -6.22
CA VAL A 488 33.20 -167.90 -4.91
C VAL A 488 31.89 -168.60 -4.53
N THR A 489 30.72 -167.98 -4.76
CA THR A 489 29.43 -168.65 -4.49
C THR A 489 29.13 -169.83 -5.41
N GLY A 490 29.65 -169.84 -6.65
CA GLY A 490 29.58 -170.99 -7.55
C GLY A 490 30.40 -172.17 -7.01
N ILE A 491 31.68 -171.93 -6.71
CA ILE A 491 32.59 -172.92 -6.12
C ILE A 491 32.04 -173.45 -4.78
N GLN A 492 31.37 -172.60 -4.00
CA GLN A 492 30.75 -173.01 -2.73
C GLN A 492 29.60 -174.01 -2.94
N LYS A 493 28.78 -173.85 -4.00
CA LYS A 493 27.72 -174.80 -4.36
C LYS A 493 28.28 -176.11 -4.89
N GLU A 494 29.29 -176.06 -5.78
CA GLU A 494 30.00 -177.27 -6.25
C GLU A 494 30.57 -178.07 -5.06
N ARG A 495 31.14 -177.38 -4.08
CA ARG A 495 31.62 -177.97 -2.81
C ARG A 495 30.50 -178.57 -1.95
N GLU A 496 29.29 -178.02 -1.98
CA GLU A 496 28.11 -178.59 -1.29
C GLU A 496 27.56 -179.81 -2.03
N GLU A 497 27.53 -179.81 -3.36
CA GLU A 497 27.14 -180.97 -4.18
C GLU A 497 28.14 -182.13 -4.03
N LEU A 498 29.44 -181.83 -3.96
CA LEU A 498 30.49 -182.79 -3.61
C LEU A 498 30.33 -183.33 -2.17
N ASN A 499 29.99 -182.50 -1.18
CA ASN A 499 29.67 -182.98 0.17
C ASN A 499 28.42 -183.85 0.21
N ASN A 500 27.39 -183.53 -0.58
CA ASN A 500 26.15 -184.30 -0.66
C ASN A 500 26.37 -185.68 -1.32
N THR A 501 27.21 -185.76 -2.36
CA THR A 501 27.61 -187.04 -2.97
C THR A 501 28.52 -187.87 -2.06
N ILE A 502 29.49 -187.25 -1.38
CA ILE A 502 30.28 -187.91 -0.31
C ILE A 502 29.38 -188.45 0.81
N SER A 503 28.31 -187.72 1.16
CA SER A 503 27.37 -188.15 2.21
C SER A 503 26.52 -189.35 1.80
N LYS A 504 26.08 -189.41 0.53
CA LYS A 504 25.41 -190.60 -0.04
C LYS A 504 26.31 -191.83 -0.02
N LEU A 505 27.53 -191.71 -0.53
CA LEU A 505 28.53 -192.80 -0.53
C LEU A 505 28.84 -193.30 0.89
N LYS A 506 28.92 -192.41 1.89
CA LYS A 506 29.09 -192.79 3.31
C LYS A 506 27.90 -193.59 3.86
N GLN A 507 26.68 -193.31 3.41
CA GLN A 507 25.48 -194.04 3.82
C GLN A 507 25.40 -195.42 3.14
N GLU A 508 25.72 -195.52 1.85
CA GLU A 508 25.79 -196.81 1.12
C GLU A 508 26.83 -197.77 1.72
N ILE A 509 27.99 -197.25 2.16
CA ILE A 509 29.01 -198.01 2.90
C ILE A 509 28.47 -198.52 4.25
N LYS A 510 27.61 -197.74 4.93
CA LYS A 510 27.01 -198.14 6.20
C LYS A 510 25.96 -199.25 6.00
N ASP A 511 25.10 -199.10 5.01
CA ASP A 511 24.02 -200.05 4.72
C ASP A 511 24.56 -201.41 4.23
N THR A 512 25.68 -201.42 3.51
CA THR A 512 26.37 -202.66 3.13
C THR A 512 27.03 -203.37 4.32
N VAL A 513 27.60 -202.64 5.28
CA VAL A 513 28.17 -203.21 6.52
C VAL A 513 27.08 -203.83 7.40
N ASP A 514 25.96 -203.13 7.65
CA ASP A 514 24.87 -203.69 8.44
C ASP A 514 24.17 -204.86 7.70
N GLY A 515 24.16 -204.86 6.37
CA GLY A 515 23.72 -205.99 5.55
C GLY A 515 24.52 -207.28 5.80
N GLN A 516 25.86 -207.21 5.84
CA GLN A 516 26.71 -208.36 6.20
C GLN A 516 26.43 -208.85 7.63
N ARG A 517 26.26 -207.93 8.57
CA ARG A 517 25.97 -208.20 9.99
C ARG A 517 24.64 -208.93 10.23
N ILE A 518 23.69 -208.81 9.30
CA ILE A 518 22.40 -209.52 9.31
C ILE A 518 22.53 -210.96 8.76
N LEU A 519 23.43 -211.20 7.80
CA LEU A 519 23.67 -212.53 7.24
C LEU A 519 24.28 -213.50 8.28
N GLU A 520 25.29 -213.06 9.03
CA GLU A 520 25.90 -213.86 10.11
C GLU A 520 24.88 -214.28 11.20
N LYS A 521 23.94 -213.36 11.53
CA LYS A 521 22.87 -213.64 12.50
C LYS A 521 21.81 -214.61 11.97
N LYS A 522 21.61 -214.75 10.66
CA LYS A 522 20.66 -215.72 10.10
C LYS A 522 21.24 -217.14 10.07
N GLY A 523 22.51 -217.30 9.72
CA GLY A 523 23.17 -218.62 9.65
C GLY A 523 23.19 -219.41 10.97
N SER A 524 23.23 -218.71 12.11
CA SER A 524 23.31 -219.33 13.44
C SER A 524 21.97 -219.83 14.02
N SER A 525 20.83 -219.56 13.36
CA SER A 525 19.50 -220.05 13.77
C SER A 525 19.14 -221.41 13.16
N ALA A 526 19.37 -221.57 11.85
CA ALA A 526 19.00 -222.77 11.08
C ALA A 526 19.61 -224.07 11.64
N LEU A 527 20.85 -224.00 12.14
CA LEU A 527 21.56 -225.15 12.70
C LEU A 527 20.97 -225.68 14.02
N LYS A 528 20.12 -224.89 14.71
CA LYS A 528 19.48 -225.30 15.97
C LYS A 528 18.11 -225.95 15.77
N ASP A 529 17.28 -225.46 14.84
CA ASP A 529 15.91 -225.96 14.68
C ASP A 529 15.84 -227.33 13.96
N LEU A 530 16.77 -227.62 13.05
CA LEU A 530 16.97 -228.97 12.48
C LEU A 530 17.22 -230.04 13.56
N LYS A 531 17.79 -229.65 14.72
CA LYS A 531 18.05 -230.54 15.86
C LYS A 531 16.83 -230.75 16.77
N ARG A 532 15.75 -229.98 16.56
CA ARG A 532 14.55 -229.94 17.41
C ARG A 532 13.34 -230.62 16.77
N GLN A 533 13.15 -230.46 15.46
CA GLN A 533 11.98 -231.01 14.74
C GLN A 533 11.91 -232.55 14.79
N LEU A 534 13.08 -233.23 14.81
CA LEU A 534 13.18 -234.70 14.93
C LEU A 534 12.56 -235.29 16.21
N HIS A 535 12.33 -234.49 17.26
CA HIS A 535 11.95 -234.99 18.58
C HIS A 535 10.44 -234.92 18.89
N LEU A 536 9.65 -234.13 18.16
CA LEU A 536 8.25 -233.84 18.52
C LEU A 536 7.19 -234.59 17.69
N GLU A 537 7.55 -235.12 16.52
CA GLU A 537 6.74 -236.13 15.80
C GLU A 537 6.37 -237.33 16.71
N ARG A 538 7.27 -237.69 17.63
CA ARG A 538 7.08 -238.78 18.60
C ARG A 538 6.07 -238.53 19.72
N LYS A 539 5.44 -237.35 19.83
CA LYS A 539 4.56 -236.99 20.97
C LYS A 539 3.18 -236.40 20.64
N ARG A 540 2.71 -236.55 19.39
CA ARG A 540 1.31 -236.25 19.00
C ARG A 540 0.55 -237.38 18.30
N ALA A 541 1.22 -238.49 17.95
CA ALA A 541 0.58 -239.63 17.30
C ALA A 541 -0.36 -240.41 18.24
N ASP A 542 0.06 -240.60 19.50
CA ASP A 542 -0.83 -241.06 20.56
C ASP A 542 -1.42 -239.87 21.30
N LYS A 543 -2.72 -239.66 21.39
CA LYS A 543 -3.92 -240.31 20.85
C LYS A 543 -5.04 -239.63 21.68
N LEU A 544 -6.29 -239.76 21.21
CA LEU A 544 -7.46 -239.79 22.10
C LEU A 544 -7.78 -238.45 22.83
N GLN A 545 -9.06 -238.07 22.87
CA GLN A 545 -9.92 -238.29 24.03
C GLN A 545 -9.43 -237.40 25.20
N GLU A 546 -10.02 -236.24 25.45
CA GLU A 546 -11.46 -235.97 25.37
C GLU A 546 -11.85 -234.67 24.64
N ARG A 547 -13.02 -234.74 23.97
CA ARG A 547 -13.98 -233.65 23.67
C ARG A 547 -13.44 -232.34 23.05
N LEU A 548 -13.76 -231.97 21.80
CA LEU A 548 -14.55 -232.63 20.75
C LEU A 548 -15.98 -233.08 21.12
N GLN A 549 -16.73 -232.27 21.87
CA GLN A 549 -18.21 -232.24 22.00
C GLN A 549 -18.56 -231.15 23.04
N GLU A 550 -19.45 -230.18 22.82
CA GLU A 550 -20.24 -229.76 21.64
C GLU A 550 -19.98 -228.25 21.36
N ILE A 551 -19.58 -227.79 20.15
CA ILE A 551 -20.40 -227.40 18.97
C ILE A 551 -21.16 -226.05 19.14
N LEU A 552 -21.12 -225.03 18.25
CA LEU A 552 -20.11 -224.45 17.31
C LEU A 552 -20.68 -223.17 16.60
N THR A 553 -19.84 -222.23 16.10
CA THR A 553 -20.14 -221.00 15.27
C THR A 553 -20.96 -219.87 15.96
N ASN A 554 -20.96 -218.55 15.65
CA ASN A 554 -20.14 -217.50 14.95
C ASN A 554 -20.63 -216.09 15.49
N THR A 555 -20.26 -214.84 15.15
CA THR A 555 -19.48 -214.14 14.06
C THR A 555 -18.74 -212.88 14.63
N LYS A 556 -18.45 -211.76 13.90
CA LYS A 556 -17.55 -210.65 14.35
C LYS A 556 -17.76 -209.21 13.79
N THR A 557 -17.46 -208.15 14.58
CA THR A 557 -17.26 -206.70 14.23
C THR A 557 -16.55 -205.88 15.37
N ARG A 558 -15.69 -204.84 15.12
CA ARG A 558 -15.30 -203.74 16.08
C ARG A 558 -14.48 -202.54 15.47
N THR A 559 -14.05 -201.53 16.27
CA THR A 559 -13.66 -200.11 15.94
C THR A 559 -12.59 -199.42 16.89
N GLY A 560 -11.90 -198.31 16.49
CA GLY A 560 -11.01 -197.36 17.27
C GLY A 560 -9.92 -196.61 16.40
N LEU A 561 -9.32 -195.39 16.57
CA LEU A 561 -9.20 -194.23 17.56
C LEU A 561 -7.93 -194.19 18.50
N GLU A 562 -7.18 -193.11 18.87
CA GLU A 562 -7.04 -191.64 18.50
C GLU A 562 -5.76 -190.90 19.11
N GLU A 563 -5.56 -189.56 18.88
CA GLU A 563 -4.78 -188.46 19.62
C GLU A 563 -3.26 -188.01 19.38
N LEU A 564 -3.00 -186.67 19.48
CA LEU A 564 -1.82 -185.86 20.03
C LEU A 564 -0.51 -185.36 19.27
N VAL A 565 -0.11 -184.06 19.53
CA VAL A 565 1.25 -183.34 19.56
C VAL A 565 1.85 -182.47 18.39
N LEU A 566 2.00 -181.14 18.65
CA LEU A 566 3.01 -180.04 18.33
C LEU A 566 3.67 -179.82 16.92
N SER A 567 4.18 -178.63 16.48
CA SER A 567 4.68 -177.31 17.05
C SER A 567 4.30 -176.09 16.14
N GLU A 568 4.27 -174.77 16.50
CA GLU A 568 5.27 -173.67 16.79
C GLU A 568 6.10 -173.16 15.55
N ILE A 569 6.72 -171.95 15.37
CA ILE A 569 7.09 -170.70 16.13
C ILE A 569 7.48 -169.55 15.09
N ASN A 570 7.84 -168.24 15.23
CA ASN A 570 7.96 -167.11 16.22
C ASN A 570 7.97 -165.71 15.44
N SER A 571 8.47 -164.55 15.97
CA SER A 571 8.69 -163.24 15.26
C SER A 571 9.91 -162.35 15.69
N PRO A 572 9.81 -161.19 16.43
CA PRO A 572 9.87 -159.77 15.97
C PRO A 572 10.97 -158.84 16.63
N SER A 573 10.97 -157.49 16.47
CA SER A 573 11.59 -156.46 17.38
C SER A 573 11.25 -154.96 17.03
N ARG A 574 11.57 -153.94 17.88
CA ARG A 574 11.55 -152.45 17.57
C ARG A 574 12.28 -151.51 18.59
N THR A 575 12.82 -150.34 18.18
CA THR A 575 13.31 -149.19 19.03
C THR A 575 13.46 -147.85 18.25
N GLN A 576 13.86 -146.69 18.83
CA GLN A 576 13.09 -145.76 19.70
C GLN A 576 13.90 -144.49 20.15
N GLN A 577 13.41 -143.26 19.90
CA GLN A 577 13.83 -141.92 20.47
C GLN A 577 15.31 -141.50 20.20
N THR A 578 15.86 -140.25 20.28
CA THR A 578 15.48 -138.83 20.59
C THR A 578 16.51 -137.91 19.82
N GLY A 579 16.62 -136.57 19.84
CA GLY A 579 15.96 -135.44 20.55
C GLY A 579 16.68 -134.07 20.28
N ASP A 580 16.02 -132.95 20.59
CA ASP A 580 16.44 -131.53 20.87
C ASP A 580 17.67 -130.82 20.22
N SER A 581 17.46 -129.57 19.73
CA SER A 581 18.20 -128.31 20.08
C SER A 581 18.55 -127.33 18.92
N SER A 582 17.92 -126.13 18.94
CA SER A 582 18.45 -124.75 18.67
C SER A 582 19.33 -124.40 17.43
N SER A 583 19.41 -123.15 16.92
CA SER A 583 18.61 -121.89 16.97
C SER A 583 19.32 -120.81 16.08
N ILE A 584 18.65 -119.69 15.76
CA ILE A 584 19.23 -118.42 15.21
C ILE A 584 19.75 -118.56 13.75
N SER A 585 19.08 -118.01 12.71
CA SER A 585 18.96 -116.59 12.30
C SER A 585 20.33 -115.98 11.87
N SER A 586 20.46 -115.12 10.84
CA SER A 586 19.65 -113.94 10.53
C SER A 586 19.89 -113.35 9.13
N PHE A 587 18.87 -112.69 8.59
CA PHE A 587 18.86 -111.54 7.64
C PHE A 587 19.88 -111.39 6.48
N SER A 588 19.36 -111.06 5.29
CA SER A 588 19.66 -109.75 4.66
C SER A 588 18.64 -109.36 3.56
N TYR A 589 18.29 -108.05 3.51
CA TYR A 589 17.72 -107.33 2.34
C TYR A 589 16.30 -107.77 1.84
N ARG A 590 15.47 -106.97 1.15
CA ARG A 590 15.69 -105.73 0.35
C ARG A 590 14.36 -104.94 0.09
N GLU A 591 14.44 -103.60 0.01
CA GLU A 591 13.65 -102.64 -0.85
C GLU A 591 12.11 -102.36 -0.80
N ILE A 592 11.82 -101.05 -1.05
CA ILE A 592 10.84 -100.45 -2.00
C ILE A 592 9.33 -100.28 -1.64
N MET A 593 8.92 -98.98 -1.63
CA MET A 593 7.54 -98.43 -1.76
C MET A 593 6.61 -98.74 -0.56
N LYS A 594 5.48 -98.06 -0.32
CA LYS A 594 4.57 -97.30 -1.21
C LYS A 594 3.71 -96.30 -0.39
N ASP A 595 2.96 -95.43 -1.08
CA ASP A 595 1.88 -94.58 -0.52
C ASP A 595 0.79 -95.39 0.21
N GLY A 596 0.01 -94.71 1.07
CA GLY A 596 -1.36 -95.18 1.34
C GLY A 596 -2.02 -94.78 2.66
N ALA A 597 -2.52 -93.55 2.75
CA ALA A 597 -3.65 -93.08 3.56
C ALA A 597 -4.27 -93.96 4.67
N SER A 598 -4.36 -93.40 5.88
CA SER A 598 -5.50 -93.63 6.79
C SER A 598 -5.85 -92.37 7.60
N ALA A 599 -6.90 -91.67 7.16
CA ALA A 599 -7.72 -90.75 7.96
C ALA A 599 -8.72 -91.57 8.83
N PRO A 600 -9.65 -91.00 9.66
CA PRO A 600 -10.10 -89.60 9.73
C PRO A 600 -10.42 -89.10 11.17
N SER A 601 -11.36 -88.15 11.28
CA SER A 601 -12.09 -87.73 12.49
C SER A 601 -11.36 -86.70 13.40
N THR A 602 -11.95 -85.57 13.83
CA THR A 602 -13.28 -84.96 13.52
C THR A 602 -13.32 -83.48 13.95
N ASN A 603 -14.11 -82.64 13.25
CA ASN A 603 -14.99 -81.53 13.72
C ASN A 603 -14.54 -80.54 14.85
N LYS A 604 -14.89 -79.23 14.85
CA LYS A 604 -15.79 -78.44 14.00
C LYS A 604 -15.52 -76.91 14.11
N SER A 605 -16.24 -76.14 13.29
CA SER A 605 -16.23 -74.67 13.11
C SER A 605 -16.61 -73.80 14.33
N ASN A 606 -16.13 -72.53 14.32
CA ASN A 606 -16.90 -71.26 14.40
C ASN A 606 -15.90 -70.08 14.65
N THR A 607 -15.79 -69.02 13.84
CA THR A 607 -16.69 -67.88 13.53
C THR A 607 -17.00 -66.91 14.69
N SER A 608 -16.19 -65.84 14.87
CA SER A 608 -16.65 -64.47 15.22
C SER A 608 -15.51 -63.47 15.46
N SER A 609 -15.54 -62.31 14.80
CA SER A 609 -15.10 -61.02 15.37
C SER A 609 -16.25 -60.46 16.26
N PRO A 610 -16.07 -59.50 17.19
CA PRO A 610 -15.04 -58.44 17.19
C PRO A 610 -14.46 -58.08 18.60
N GLN A 611 -13.86 -56.88 18.68
CA GLN A 611 -14.00 -55.88 19.77
C GLN A 611 -12.73 -55.46 20.54
N SER A 612 -12.40 -54.18 20.35
CA SER A 612 -11.77 -53.21 21.27
C SER A 612 -10.97 -53.70 22.50
N GLN A 613 -9.68 -53.41 22.52
CA GLN A 613 -8.88 -53.38 23.75
C GLN A 613 -8.96 -51.99 24.43
N ARG A 614 -8.86 -51.95 25.76
CA ARG A 614 -8.68 -50.69 26.53
C ARG A 614 -7.21 -50.22 26.49
N PRO A 615 -6.96 -48.92 26.74
CA PRO A 615 -5.63 -48.44 27.17
C PRO A 615 -5.24 -49.05 28.53
N ALA A 616 -3.95 -48.94 28.88
CA ALA A 616 -3.46 -49.30 30.21
C ALA A 616 -3.94 -48.29 31.28
N ASP A 617 -4.02 -48.75 32.53
CA ASP A 617 -4.30 -47.90 33.68
C ASP A 617 -3.10 -47.00 33.97
N LEU A 618 -3.30 -45.68 33.90
CA LEU A 618 -2.37 -44.67 34.44
C LEU A 618 -2.58 -44.55 35.95
N SER A 619 -1.56 -44.12 36.70
CA SER A 619 -1.73 -43.85 38.13
C SER A 619 -2.59 -42.59 38.37
N ASP A 620 -3.28 -42.55 39.51
CA ASP A 620 -4.19 -41.45 39.88
C ASP A 620 -3.42 -40.11 40.03
N ASP A 621 -2.13 -40.19 40.38
CA ASP A 621 -1.20 -39.05 40.43
C ASP A 621 -0.86 -38.53 39.01
N GLU A 622 -0.52 -39.41 38.05
CA GLU A 622 -0.29 -39.02 36.65
C GLU A 622 -1.55 -38.43 36.00
N VAL A 623 -2.72 -39.01 36.31
CA VAL A 623 -4.01 -38.49 35.87
C VAL A 623 -4.28 -37.10 36.47
N SER A 624 -3.94 -36.90 37.74
CA SER A 624 -4.05 -35.60 38.41
C SER A 624 -3.08 -34.56 37.84
N GLU A 625 -1.83 -34.92 37.55
CA GLU A 625 -0.85 -34.04 36.91
C GLU A 625 -1.26 -33.67 35.48
N LEU A 626 -1.88 -34.61 34.74
CA LEU A 626 -2.46 -34.35 33.41
C LEU A 626 -3.68 -33.43 33.49
N PHE A 627 -4.57 -33.59 34.48
CA PHE A 627 -5.67 -32.65 34.70
C PHE A 627 -5.19 -31.26 35.11
N GLN A 628 -4.15 -31.16 35.94
CA GLN A 628 -3.54 -29.89 36.34
C GLN A 628 -2.91 -29.17 35.13
N ARG A 629 -2.10 -29.87 34.32
CA ARG A 629 -1.57 -29.32 33.06
C ARG A 629 -2.67 -28.92 32.08
N LEU A 630 -3.75 -29.71 31.98
CA LEU A 630 -4.87 -29.40 31.11
C LEU A 630 -5.61 -28.13 31.57
N ALA A 631 -5.77 -27.92 32.88
CA ALA A 631 -6.34 -26.71 33.45
C ALA A 631 -5.44 -25.49 33.21
N GLU A 632 -4.13 -25.62 33.41
CA GLU A 632 -3.13 -24.57 33.13
C GLU A 632 -3.12 -24.18 31.65
N VAL A 633 -3.00 -25.15 30.73
CA VAL A 633 -3.04 -24.90 29.28
C VAL A 633 -4.39 -24.31 28.84
N GLN A 634 -5.50 -24.72 29.45
CA GLN A 634 -6.82 -24.15 29.16
C GLN A 634 -6.95 -22.70 29.68
N GLN A 635 -6.31 -22.37 30.81
CA GLN A 635 -6.22 -21.00 31.34
C GLN A 635 -5.30 -20.12 30.49
N GLU A 636 -4.12 -20.60 30.10
CA GLU A 636 -3.23 -19.88 29.18
C GLU A 636 -3.90 -19.63 27.83
N LYS A 637 -4.58 -20.63 27.28
CA LYS A 637 -5.38 -20.51 26.06
C LYS A 637 -6.46 -19.43 26.22
N TRP A 638 -7.21 -19.42 27.32
CA TRP A 638 -8.24 -18.41 27.57
C TRP A 638 -7.64 -17.00 27.69
N MET A 639 -6.51 -16.84 28.38
CA MET A 639 -5.77 -15.57 28.47
C MET A 639 -5.23 -15.10 27.10
N LEU A 640 -4.87 -16.04 26.20
CA LEU A 640 -4.45 -15.72 24.83
C LEU A 640 -5.65 -15.35 23.95
N GLU A 641 -6.78 -16.05 24.08
CA GLU A 641 -8.05 -15.71 23.40
C GLU A 641 -8.55 -14.32 23.82
N GLU A 642 -8.46 -13.94 25.09
CA GLU A 642 -8.80 -12.58 25.55
C GLU A 642 -7.84 -11.51 25.02
N LYS A 643 -6.54 -11.80 24.93
CA LYS A 643 -5.54 -10.89 24.33
C LYS A 643 -5.76 -10.72 22.83
N VAL A 644 -6.04 -11.80 22.09
CA VAL A 644 -6.40 -11.74 20.67
C VAL A 644 -7.65 -10.89 20.49
N LYS A 645 -8.70 -11.12 21.29
CA LYS A 645 -9.94 -10.34 21.24
C LYS A 645 -9.72 -8.84 21.55
N HIS A 646 -8.84 -8.50 22.48
CA HIS A 646 -8.43 -7.11 22.73
C HIS A 646 -7.70 -6.50 21.53
N LEU A 647 -6.81 -7.25 20.87
CA LEU A 647 -6.12 -6.80 19.67
C LEU A 647 -7.09 -6.64 18.48
N GLU A 648 -8.04 -7.56 18.30
CA GLU A 648 -9.09 -7.45 17.27
C GLU A 648 -9.95 -6.20 17.46
N VAL A 649 -10.42 -5.93 18.69
CA VAL A 649 -11.20 -4.72 19.01
C VAL A 649 -10.36 -3.45 18.84
N SER A 650 -9.09 -3.47 19.25
CA SER A 650 -8.15 -2.35 19.05
C SER A 650 -7.90 -2.07 17.57
N CYS A 651 -7.62 -3.11 16.76
CA CYS A 651 -7.45 -2.99 15.32
C CYS A 651 -8.72 -2.52 14.61
N ALA A 652 -9.91 -2.97 15.03
CA ALA A 652 -11.18 -2.49 14.49
C ALA A 652 -11.39 -1.00 14.81
N SER A 653 -11.17 -0.56 16.06
CA SER A 653 -11.26 0.85 16.44
C SER A 653 -10.23 1.73 15.70
N MET A 654 -9.02 1.20 15.48
CA MET A 654 -7.97 1.90 14.73
C MET A 654 -8.30 2.00 13.24
N ALA A 655 -8.88 0.96 12.64
CA ALA A 655 -9.37 1.00 11.26
C ALA A 655 -10.49 2.02 11.08
N ASP A 656 -11.47 2.03 11.99
CA ASP A 656 -12.54 3.04 12.01
C ASP A 656 -11.99 4.46 12.14
N ASP A 657 -11.01 4.70 13.01
CA ASP A 657 -10.38 6.02 13.17
C ASP A 657 -9.52 6.43 11.98
N ILE A 658 -8.88 5.50 11.28
CA ILE A 658 -8.22 5.74 10.00
C ILE A 658 -9.27 6.14 8.96
N CYS A 659 -10.37 5.39 8.82
CA CYS A 659 -11.45 5.72 7.89
C CYS A 659 -12.08 7.10 8.17
N LYS A 660 -12.30 7.46 9.45
CA LYS A 660 -12.77 8.81 9.84
C LYS A 660 -11.77 9.89 9.43
N LYS A 661 -10.47 9.69 9.69
CA LYS A 661 -9.41 10.64 9.33
C LYS A 661 -9.27 10.77 7.81
N THR A 662 -9.34 9.68 7.05
CA THR A 662 -9.37 9.70 5.58
C THR A 662 -10.57 10.48 5.07
N ALA A 663 -11.78 10.26 5.58
CA ALA A 663 -12.97 11.00 5.15
C ALA A 663 -12.87 12.51 5.46
N ILE A 664 -12.26 12.90 6.59
CA ILE A 664 -11.97 14.32 6.90
C ILE A 664 -10.98 14.90 5.89
N ILE A 665 -9.89 14.17 5.56
CA ILE A 665 -8.88 14.60 4.59
C ILE A 665 -9.50 14.71 3.17
N GLU A 666 -10.29 13.74 2.75
CA GLU A 666 -11.03 13.77 1.47
C GLU A 666 -11.95 14.99 1.39
N THR A 667 -12.73 15.26 2.44
CA THR A 667 -13.60 16.44 2.52
C THR A 667 -12.79 17.73 2.40
N TYR A 668 -11.70 17.85 3.17
CA TYR A 668 -10.85 19.04 3.18
C TYR A 668 -10.15 19.26 1.82
N VAL A 669 -9.74 18.19 1.13
CA VAL A 669 -9.15 18.25 -0.23
C VAL A 669 -10.21 18.65 -1.27
N MET A 670 -11.45 18.18 -1.15
CA MET A 670 -12.55 18.53 -2.07
C MET A 670 -13.00 19.98 -1.91
N ASP A 671 -13.10 20.50 -0.68
CA ASP A 671 -13.40 21.92 -0.44
C ASP A 671 -12.20 22.82 -0.84
N SER A 672 -10.96 22.39 -0.57
CA SER A 672 -9.76 23.10 -1.04
C SER A 672 -9.71 23.20 -2.56
N ARG A 673 -10.18 22.17 -3.29
CA ARG A 673 -10.32 22.19 -4.76
C ARG A 673 -11.51 23.02 -5.27
N ARG A 674 -12.46 23.40 -4.40
CA ARG A 674 -13.57 24.31 -4.73
C ARG A 674 -13.31 25.78 -4.44
N GLY A 675 -12.40 26.12 -3.53
CA GLY A 675 -12.05 27.50 -3.18
C GLY A 675 -11.16 28.25 -4.18
N GLY A 676 -10.89 27.68 -5.36
CA GLY A 676 -9.80 28.11 -6.25
C GLY A 676 -10.13 29.06 -7.40
N ALA A 677 -11.33 29.66 -7.48
CA ALA A 677 -11.71 30.48 -8.64
C ALA A 677 -12.61 31.69 -8.33
N VAL A 678 -12.35 32.80 -9.06
CA VAL A 678 -13.08 34.09 -9.08
C VAL A 678 -12.86 34.97 -7.83
N ALA A 679 -12.86 36.29 -8.03
CA ALA A 679 -12.39 37.30 -7.07
C ALA A 679 -13.42 38.42 -6.79
N HIS A 680 -13.23 39.07 -5.63
CA HIS A 680 -13.85 40.31 -5.14
C HIS A 680 -15.38 40.33 -4.89
N GLY A 681 -15.76 40.85 -3.72
CA GLY A 681 -17.15 41.11 -3.32
C GLY A 681 -17.32 41.02 -1.81
N ALA A 682 -17.49 42.15 -1.13
CA ALA A 682 -17.51 42.19 0.33
C ALA A 682 -18.87 41.82 0.93
N GLN A 683 -18.90 40.83 1.83
CA GLN A 683 -19.58 40.96 3.11
C GLN A 683 -18.98 39.99 4.13
N GLY A 684 -18.81 40.43 5.38
CA GLY A 684 -18.18 39.65 6.43
C GLY A 684 -19.20 38.99 7.35
N GLU A 685 -19.17 37.68 7.45
CA GLU A 685 -19.70 36.97 8.63
C GLU A 685 -18.85 35.72 8.93
N ARG A 686 -18.60 35.44 10.23
CA ARG A 686 -17.66 34.40 10.66
C ARG A 686 -18.30 32.99 10.65
N GLY A 687 -18.57 32.45 9.47
CA GLY A 687 -19.05 31.07 9.27
C GLY A 687 -18.04 29.94 9.60
N GLY A 688 -17.06 30.18 10.47
CA GLY A 688 -15.93 29.27 10.67
C GLY A 688 -16.23 28.08 11.59
N LEU A 689 -16.26 26.87 11.02
CA LEU A 689 -16.23 25.52 11.65
C LEU A 689 -17.36 25.17 12.65
N SER A 690 -17.74 26.06 13.57
CA SER A 690 -18.76 25.86 14.60
C SER A 690 -20.18 25.62 14.03
N SER A 691 -20.44 26.05 12.79
CA SER A 691 -21.69 25.75 12.08
C SER A 691 -21.73 24.28 11.64
N VAL A 692 -20.69 23.81 10.95
CA VAL A 692 -20.61 22.41 10.44
C VAL A 692 -20.55 21.42 11.60
N LEU A 693 -19.87 21.77 12.69
CA LEU A 693 -19.85 21.01 13.95
C LEU A 693 -21.18 20.99 14.71
N ARG A 694 -22.19 21.76 14.28
CA ARG A 694 -23.56 21.72 14.81
C ARG A 694 -24.42 20.73 14.03
N ASP A 695 -24.37 20.80 12.70
CA ASP A 695 -25.24 20.01 11.83
C ASP A 695 -24.80 18.54 11.66
N LEU A 696 -23.53 18.22 11.96
CA LEU A 696 -23.05 16.82 12.00
C LEU A 696 -23.46 16.05 13.27
N VAL A 697 -24.04 16.72 14.27
CA VAL A 697 -24.41 16.08 15.55
C VAL A 697 -25.79 15.46 15.44
N LYS A 698 -25.86 14.12 15.43
CA LYS A 698 -27.15 13.43 15.48
C LYS A 698 -27.82 13.65 16.84
N PRO A 699 -29.17 13.73 16.94
CA PRO A 699 -29.88 14.05 18.20
C PRO A 699 -29.76 13.04 19.37
N GLY A 700 -28.79 12.12 19.37
CA GLY A 700 -28.48 11.21 20.48
C GLY A 700 -27.22 11.55 21.27
N ASP A 701 -26.30 12.34 20.70
CA ASP A 701 -24.95 12.53 21.27
C ASP A 701 -24.88 13.57 22.41
N GLU A 702 -25.93 14.34 22.67
CA GLU A 702 -25.96 15.32 23.77
C GLU A 702 -25.71 14.66 25.13
N ASN A 703 -26.26 13.46 25.40
CA ASN A 703 -26.01 12.73 26.64
C ASN A 703 -24.55 12.26 26.76
N LEU A 704 -23.93 11.83 25.65
CA LEU A 704 -22.51 11.44 25.61
C LEU A 704 -21.59 12.66 25.78
N ARG A 705 -21.96 13.80 25.20
CA ARG A 705 -21.27 15.09 25.36
C ARG A 705 -21.38 15.62 26.79
N GLU A 706 -22.56 15.55 27.41
CA GLU A 706 -22.78 15.96 28.80
C GLU A 706 -22.05 15.03 29.78
N MET A 707 -22.04 13.71 29.52
CA MET A 707 -21.30 12.73 30.33
C MET A 707 -19.78 12.91 30.20
N ASN A 708 -19.25 13.12 29.00
CA ASN A 708 -17.83 13.45 28.82
C ASN A 708 -17.49 14.79 29.50
N LYS A 709 -18.34 15.81 29.42
CA LYS A 709 -18.16 17.07 30.14
C LYS A 709 -18.18 16.87 31.67
N LYS A 710 -19.05 16.01 32.21
CA LYS A 710 -19.07 15.66 33.63
C LYS A 710 -17.80 14.90 34.06
N LEU A 711 -17.32 13.97 33.24
CA LEU A 711 -16.05 13.27 33.46
C LEU A 711 -14.84 14.20 33.39
N GLN A 712 -14.80 15.09 32.40
CA GLN A 712 -13.73 16.09 32.26
C GLN A 712 -13.73 17.06 33.43
N ASN A 713 -14.88 17.64 33.81
CA ASN A 713 -14.99 18.49 35.00
C ASN A 713 -14.55 17.75 36.27
N MET A 714 -14.91 16.47 36.43
CA MET A 714 -14.48 15.65 37.57
C MET A 714 -12.98 15.38 37.57
N LEU A 715 -12.37 15.16 36.40
CA LEU A 715 -10.93 14.99 36.24
C LEU A 715 -10.18 16.30 36.55
N GLU A 716 -10.67 17.43 36.05
CA GLU A 716 -10.13 18.77 36.34
C GLU A 716 -10.26 19.12 37.83
N GLU A 717 -11.38 18.78 38.49
CA GLU A 717 -11.56 18.95 39.93
C GLU A 717 -10.62 18.04 40.74
N GLN A 718 -10.44 16.79 40.33
CA GLN A 718 -9.51 15.85 40.98
C GLN A 718 -8.04 16.22 40.77
N LEU A 719 -7.65 16.70 39.58
CA LEU A 719 -6.32 17.24 39.32
C LEU A 719 -6.06 18.51 40.15
N THR A 720 -7.06 19.39 40.23
CA THR A 720 -6.98 20.60 41.07
C THR A 720 -6.85 20.23 42.55
N LYS A 721 -7.61 19.25 43.04
CA LYS A 721 -7.49 18.74 44.43
C LYS A 721 -6.15 18.08 44.70
N ASN A 722 -5.63 17.27 43.77
CA ASN A 722 -4.29 16.69 43.88
C ASN A 722 -3.20 17.78 43.90
N MET A 723 -3.28 18.82 43.07
CA MET A 723 -2.34 19.94 43.10
C MET A 723 -2.36 20.69 44.44
N HIS A 724 -3.53 20.84 45.08
CA HIS A 724 -3.62 21.43 46.42
C HIS A 724 -3.04 20.49 47.48
N LEU A 725 -3.44 19.21 47.50
CA LEU A 725 -2.89 18.20 48.42
C LEU A 725 -1.37 18.05 48.28
N GLN A 726 -0.82 18.16 47.07
CA GLN A 726 0.62 18.12 46.81
C GLN A 726 1.34 19.35 47.38
N LYS A 727 0.74 20.55 47.30
CA LYS A 727 1.24 21.76 47.98
C LYS A 727 1.11 21.67 49.49
N ASP A 728 0.01 21.13 50.00
CA ASP A 728 -0.19 20.95 51.45
C ASP A 728 0.85 19.96 52.01
N LEU A 729 1.13 18.86 51.30
CA LEU A 729 2.20 17.91 51.61
C LEU A 729 3.60 18.56 51.52
N GLU A 730 3.83 19.43 50.53
CA GLU A 730 5.10 20.16 50.38
C GLU A 730 5.31 21.17 51.51
N VAL A 731 4.26 21.91 51.91
CA VAL A 731 4.28 22.83 53.07
C VAL A 731 4.46 22.07 54.38
N LEU A 732 3.76 20.94 54.58
CA LEU A 732 3.95 20.08 55.74
C LEU A 732 5.36 19.48 55.78
N SER A 733 5.92 19.09 54.63
CA SER A 733 7.32 18.63 54.54
C SER A 733 8.31 19.74 54.86
N GLN A 734 8.06 20.98 54.43
CA GLN A 734 8.90 22.14 54.77
C GLN A 734 8.82 22.46 56.27
N GLU A 735 7.63 22.40 56.89
CA GLU A 735 7.48 22.62 58.33
C GLU A 735 8.07 21.46 59.16
N ILE A 736 8.00 20.20 58.69
CA ILE A 736 8.72 19.07 59.30
C ILE A 736 10.23 19.31 59.24
N VAL A 737 10.78 19.80 58.13
CA VAL A 737 12.20 20.16 58.01
C VAL A 737 12.54 21.35 58.93
N ARG A 738 11.66 22.35 59.05
CA ARG A 738 11.84 23.51 59.93
C ARG A 738 11.86 23.10 61.40
N LEU A 739 10.87 22.31 61.84
CA LEU A 739 10.78 21.75 63.19
C LEU A 739 11.93 20.79 63.48
N SER A 740 12.36 19.97 62.52
CA SER A 740 13.54 19.10 62.68
C SER A 740 14.85 19.89 62.82
N LYS A 741 14.89 21.14 62.35
CA LYS A 741 16.04 22.05 62.49
C LYS A 741 16.01 22.80 63.83
N ASP A 742 14.82 23.26 64.24
CA ASP A 742 14.61 23.88 65.57
C ASP A 742 14.78 22.87 66.72
N ALA A 743 14.44 21.60 66.50
CA ALA A 743 14.52 20.52 67.49
C ALA A 743 15.94 19.99 67.74
N ASN A 744 16.98 20.54 67.10
CA ASN A 744 18.37 20.11 67.25
C ASN A 744 19.29 21.19 67.86
N PRO A 745 19.11 21.57 69.14
CA PRO A 745 19.85 22.64 69.81
C PRO A 745 21.27 22.22 70.26
N ALA A 746 22.02 21.53 69.39
CA ALA A 746 23.21 20.77 69.77
C ALA A 746 24.52 21.15 69.03
N GLU A 747 24.53 22.18 68.19
CA GLU A 747 25.72 22.51 67.38
C GLU A 747 25.99 24.02 67.22
N ASN A 748 25.94 24.78 68.32
CA ASN A 748 26.29 26.21 68.31
C ASN A 748 27.23 26.62 69.46
N SER A 749 28.31 25.85 69.66
CA SER A 749 29.33 26.13 70.67
C SER A 749 30.73 25.57 70.35
N LYS A 750 31.45 26.19 69.40
CA LYS A 750 32.94 26.19 69.30
C LYS A 750 33.43 27.06 68.13
N ALA A 751 33.80 28.31 68.40
CA ALA A 751 34.48 29.20 67.44
C ALA A 751 35.36 30.28 68.12
N THR A 752 35.93 29.98 69.29
CA THR A 752 36.92 30.82 69.99
C THR A 752 37.86 29.91 70.79
N GLY A 753 39.17 29.95 70.51
CA GLY A 753 40.19 29.07 71.08
C GLY A 753 41.09 28.50 70.00
#